data_AF-A0AAY4AL00-F1
#
_entry.id   AF-A0AAY4AL00-F1
#
_cell.length_a   1.000
_cell.length_b   1.000
_cell.length_c   1.000
_cell.angle_alpha   90.00
_cell.angle_beta   90.00
_cell.angle_gamma   90.00
#
_symmetry.space_group_name_H-M   'P 1'
#
loop_
_entity.id
_entity.type
_entity.pdbx_description
1 polymer ?
#
loop_
_entity_poly.entity_id
_entity_poly.type
_entity_poly.pdbx_seq_one_letter_code
_entity_poly.pdbx_strand_id
1 'polypeptide(L)'
;TEKCDEVLATPLPYSAFSASSVVSSDYGAGYAKLNRRGGAGGWVPLNSDRYQWLQIDLKARKQITAIATQGRYSSSDWTKQYRFLYSDTGSNWRAYCQDGNIWTFAANRNSDRSVRHDLQYSIVARFLRFIPMDWSEEGRIGLRVEVYGCSYWSDVISFDGQGVISYRFRAKKMKILKDLISLKFKTTKGDGVLLHGEGQQGDYLTLELKRAKLLLQINLGNEKVPVDACGSLLDDDHWHSVVIERYRRNVNFTLDQHTQSFRTNGEFDHLDLDYEISFGGIVSSSKPSSAGGDHFVGCMEEIFYNGNNITNLVRRKKTDTSSFRNLTFSCAESRTFPVFFNATSFLLLTGRTDFDTMSVSLMFRTWNPNGLLLFTPLLYGGVEVSLTEGKVTVHIYVTQKQNTRVDISSGSGLNDGQWHSVHLLALESFAMLTINGDETSSVRATIPIQIHTGGSYYFGGKNKMDQLPGFRSFQGCMQLIHVDDQLVDLQAVEQGAPGTFENIGLNMCAIIDRCVPNHCEHGGRCSQTWDTFSCACEGTGYTGATCHTPVHEQSCEAYKHLGKTSDMYWIDPDGSGPLEPFKVNCNMTEEKVWTTVANDLLAQSPVGSGEDLEMVTVHLNYSMSSEQLNTITSSAEHCEQHVAYGCRMSRLLNTPEGSPYTWWVGRGNEKHFYWGGSGPGVQKCACGIERNCTDPKYFCNCDADQRQEDSGVLMYKDHLPVSHMVVGDTSRPGSEAKLTVGPLRCQGDRDYWNTASFNTPASYLHFPTFQGETSADISFYFKTSSTYGVFLENLGSSDFIRLELKSPTAVSFSFDVGNGPVELTVRSPTPLNNDKWHKVEAERNIKEAVLQLDRRYREVRLAPPQGHTRLQLYSQLFVGAASGQRGFLGCVRSLKMNGVTLDLEERARVTPGVKPGCSGHCSSYGVHCQNGGKCVEKYNGYSCDCSLTAFDGPFCTEGKSGCMYFDSCYKGLLGPLTTEANLTQEELTFSFSTSNAPSVLVYISSRTQDYLAVVLRHNGKLTIRNMRFYIYCGSVLQLDHYPSISYSLPESSDTEFNLVKTIFLGKVFETGQIDPVIIEKYNTPGFVGCLSRVQFNRVAPLKAALRSGISSTASVQGVLVESNCGASPLTIPPMSAAYDPCGTCCVFLFLFSFTMACCRSHVTSVFSAGVIAVVIFIVLCTLVFLVRHMFRHKGSYHTNEAKGAESADCADAAIIVNDPAFSETIDESKKEWFI
;
A
#
# COMPACT_ATOMS: atom_id res chain seq x y z
N THR A 1 9.42 4.28 -38.17
CA THR A 1 10.32 3.20 -37.71
C THR A 1 9.54 1.89 -37.80
N GLU A 2 10.04 0.93 -38.58
CA GLU A 2 9.42 -0.42 -38.64
C GLU A 2 9.48 -1.07 -37.25
N LYS A 3 8.40 -1.74 -36.85
CA LYS A 3 8.33 -2.43 -35.56
C LYS A 3 9.29 -3.63 -35.61
N CYS A 4 10.23 -3.74 -34.66
CA CYS A 4 11.18 -4.86 -34.54
C CYS A 4 10.44 -6.16 -34.17
N ASP A 5 9.78 -6.78 -35.15
CA ASP A 5 8.88 -7.93 -34.99
C ASP A 5 8.95 -8.89 -36.20
N GLU A 6 10.11 -8.96 -36.86
CA GLU A 6 10.34 -9.85 -38.00
C GLU A 6 10.51 -11.30 -37.56
N VAL A 7 10.11 -12.24 -38.42
CA VAL A 7 10.23 -13.69 -38.20
C VAL A 7 11.68 -14.13 -38.38
N LEU A 8 12.32 -14.63 -37.32
CA LEU A 8 13.76 -14.94 -37.29
C LEU A 8 14.09 -16.43 -37.47
N ALA A 9 13.25 -17.36 -37.00
CA ALA A 9 13.58 -18.79 -37.00
C ALA A 9 13.14 -19.52 -38.27
N THR A 10 11.95 -19.20 -38.82
CA THR A 10 11.45 -19.83 -40.05
C THR A 10 12.41 -19.74 -41.25
N PRO A 11 13.07 -18.60 -41.53
CA PRO A 11 14.01 -18.47 -42.66
C PRO A 11 15.29 -19.31 -42.56
N LEU A 12 15.68 -19.76 -41.35
CA LEU A 12 16.96 -20.43 -41.12
C LEU A 12 17.02 -21.85 -41.71
N PRO A 13 18.19 -22.36 -42.13
CA PRO A 13 18.32 -23.75 -42.58
C PRO A 13 18.12 -24.75 -41.42
N TYR A 14 17.83 -26.02 -41.73
CA TYR A 14 17.69 -27.06 -40.69
C TYR A 14 18.96 -27.26 -39.86
N SER A 15 20.15 -27.00 -40.42
CA SER A 15 21.43 -27.04 -39.71
C SER A 15 21.61 -25.93 -38.65
N ALA A 16 20.72 -24.94 -38.63
CA ALA A 16 20.68 -23.94 -37.56
C ALA A 16 19.98 -24.45 -36.30
N PHE A 17 19.33 -25.61 -36.34
CA PHE A 17 18.61 -26.20 -35.22
C PHE A 17 19.36 -27.42 -34.71
N SER A 18 19.57 -27.49 -33.40
CA SER A 18 20.14 -28.65 -32.70
C SER A 18 19.29 -29.02 -31.50
N ALA A 19 19.45 -30.23 -30.98
CA ALA A 19 18.72 -30.70 -29.80
C ALA A 19 19.58 -31.66 -28.98
N SER A 20 19.20 -31.85 -27.71
CA SER A 20 19.81 -32.82 -26.79
C SER A 20 19.75 -34.26 -27.31
N SER A 21 18.59 -34.64 -27.84
CA SER A 21 18.35 -35.98 -28.40
C SER A 21 17.18 -35.94 -29.38
N VAL A 22 17.02 -37.00 -30.16
CA VAL A 22 15.93 -37.16 -31.13
C VAL A 22 15.47 -38.62 -31.16
N VAL A 23 14.15 -38.86 -31.26
CA VAL A 23 13.61 -40.24 -31.35
C VAL A 23 14.01 -40.93 -32.66
N SER A 24 13.93 -40.20 -33.77
CA SER A 24 14.39 -40.64 -35.08
C SER A 24 14.65 -39.42 -35.98
N SER A 25 15.19 -39.65 -37.19
CA SER A 25 15.50 -38.58 -38.14
C SER A 25 14.31 -37.67 -38.48
N ASP A 26 13.09 -38.22 -38.50
CA ASP A 26 11.87 -37.47 -38.84
C ASP A 26 11.36 -36.56 -37.72
N TYR A 27 11.89 -36.72 -36.51
CA TYR A 27 11.61 -35.89 -35.32
C TYR A 27 12.76 -34.92 -35.01
N GLY A 28 13.65 -34.70 -35.98
CA GLY A 28 14.83 -33.85 -35.82
C GLY A 28 14.50 -32.39 -35.48
N ALA A 29 15.46 -31.71 -34.85
CA ALA A 29 15.35 -30.30 -34.43
C ALA A 29 14.96 -29.34 -35.59
N GLY A 30 15.42 -29.61 -36.82
CA GLY A 30 15.08 -28.81 -38.00
C GLY A 30 13.59 -28.77 -38.36
N TYR A 31 12.80 -29.73 -37.89
CA TYR A 31 11.34 -29.75 -38.08
C TYR A 31 10.58 -28.95 -37.02
N ALA A 32 11.26 -28.38 -36.02
CA ALA A 32 10.67 -27.59 -34.96
C ALA A 32 10.25 -26.18 -35.38
N LYS A 33 9.99 -25.91 -36.66
CA LYS A 33 9.53 -24.59 -37.10
C LYS A 33 8.01 -24.46 -36.93
N LEU A 34 7.57 -23.31 -36.42
CA LEU A 34 6.16 -23.03 -36.21
C LEU A 34 5.33 -23.23 -37.50
N ASN A 35 4.11 -23.74 -37.35
CA ASN A 35 3.15 -23.99 -38.44
C ASN A 35 3.61 -24.95 -39.56
N ARG A 36 4.81 -25.53 -39.47
CA ARG A 36 5.28 -26.52 -40.44
C ARG A 36 4.76 -27.91 -40.11
N ARG A 37 4.55 -28.70 -41.16
CA ARG A 37 4.07 -30.10 -41.13
C ARG A 37 5.10 -31.08 -41.73
N GLY A 38 6.34 -30.62 -41.93
CA GLY A 38 7.43 -31.45 -42.46
C GLY A 38 7.93 -32.46 -41.43
N GLY A 39 8.53 -33.56 -41.89
CA GLY A 39 8.93 -34.68 -41.03
C GLY A 39 7.72 -35.30 -40.33
N ALA A 40 7.89 -35.71 -39.07
CA ALA A 40 6.82 -36.20 -38.21
C ALA A 40 6.04 -35.08 -37.48
N GLY A 41 6.17 -33.82 -37.94
CA GLY A 41 5.35 -32.70 -37.49
C GLY A 41 5.91 -31.85 -36.35
N GLY A 42 7.18 -32.01 -35.96
CA GLY A 42 7.85 -31.24 -34.90
C GLY A 42 9.05 -31.97 -34.29
N TRP A 43 9.79 -31.31 -33.39
CA TRP A 43 10.87 -31.97 -32.64
C TRP A 43 10.31 -32.79 -31.46
N VAL A 44 10.86 -33.99 -31.27
CA VAL A 44 10.59 -34.87 -30.12
C VAL A 44 11.91 -35.52 -29.66
N PRO A 45 12.30 -35.37 -28.38
CA PRO A 45 13.51 -35.99 -27.83
C PRO A 45 13.35 -37.50 -27.62
N LEU A 46 14.48 -38.22 -27.58
CA LEU A 46 14.51 -39.67 -27.35
C LEU A 46 13.84 -40.05 -26.01
N ASN A 47 14.19 -39.33 -24.95
CA ASN A 47 13.61 -39.45 -23.62
C ASN A 47 12.79 -38.20 -23.30
N SER A 48 11.72 -38.34 -22.52
CA SER A 48 10.99 -37.19 -21.96
C SER A 48 11.38 -37.00 -20.51
N ASP A 49 12.47 -36.25 -20.31
CA ASP A 49 13.01 -35.85 -19.02
C ASP A 49 13.33 -34.36 -19.00
N ARG A 50 13.80 -33.86 -17.84
CA ARG A 50 14.08 -32.42 -17.63
C ARG A 50 15.42 -31.95 -18.21
N TYR A 51 16.20 -32.83 -18.85
CA TYR A 51 17.50 -32.50 -19.44
C TYR A 51 17.41 -32.25 -20.95
N GLN A 52 16.21 -32.38 -21.52
CA GLN A 52 16.02 -32.18 -22.95
C GLN A 52 16.01 -30.70 -23.31
N TRP A 53 16.55 -30.38 -24.48
CA TRP A 53 16.58 -29.01 -24.98
C TRP A 53 16.52 -28.94 -26.50
N LEU A 54 15.92 -27.86 -27.01
CA LEU A 54 15.92 -27.47 -28.42
C LEU A 54 16.68 -26.15 -28.57
N GLN A 55 17.61 -26.09 -29.51
CA GLN A 55 18.49 -24.94 -29.70
C GLN A 55 18.40 -24.38 -31.13
N ILE A 56 18.52 -23.07 -31.25
CA ILE A 56 18.52 -22.31 -32.51
C ILE A 56 19.76 -21.42 -32.57
N ASP A 57 20.51 -21.48 -33.67
CA ASP A 57 21.59 -20.54 -34.04
C ASP A 57 21.08 -19.53 -35.08
N LEU A 58 20.87 -18.29 -34.66
CA LEU A 58 20.38 -17.19 -35.51
C LEU A 58 21.44 -16.67 -36.50
N LYS A 59 22.65 -17.28 -36.54
CA LYS A 59 23.81 -16.94 -37.39
C LYS A 59 24.49 -15.60 -37.08
N ALA A 60 23.78 -14.65 -36.50
CA ALA A 60 24.30 -13.39 -36.00
C ALA A 60 23.55 -12.97 -34.73
N ARG A 61 24.07 -11.99 -33.99
CA ARG A 61 23.35 -11.36 -32.88
C ARG A 61 22.10 -10.68 -33.43
N LYS A 62 20.95 -10.97 -32.81
CA LYS A 62 19.65 -10.38 -33.13
C LYS A 62 19.03 -9.81 -31.88
N GLN A 63 18.29 -8.72 -32.02
CA GLN A 63 17.42 -8.25 -30.96
C GLN A 63 16.11 -9.03 -31.04
N ILE A 64 15.73 -9.72 -29.97
CA ILE A 64 14.59 -10.61 -29.89
C ILE A 64 13.53 -9.97 -29.00
N THR A 65 12.30 -9.89 -29.49
CA THR A 65 11.18 -9.19 -28.85
C THR A 65 10.03 -10.11 -28.48
N ALA A 66 9.87 -11.25 -29.16
CA ALA A 66 8.84 -12.23 -28.82
C ALA A 66 9.24 -13.66 -29.21
N ILE A 67 8.58 -14.63 -28.58
CA ILE A 67 8.71 -16.04 -28.87
C ILE A 67 7.33 -16.68 -29.01
N ALA A 68 7.20 -17.68 -29.90
CA ALA A 68 5.98 -18.46 -30.02
C ALA A 68 6.26 -19.96 -30.03
N THR A 69 5.39 -20.73 -29.38
CA THR A 69 5.48 -22.19 -29.31
C THR A 69 4.19 -22.86 -29.77
N GLN A 70 4.30 -24.07 -30.29
CA GLN A 70 3.21 -24.92 -30.77
C GLN A 70 3.59 -26.39 -30.53
N GLY A 71 2.62 -27.24 -30.17
CA GLY A 71 2.86 -28.68 -30.01
C GLY A 71 3.17 -29.38 -31.33
N ARG A 72 3.55 -30.66 -31.30
CA ARG A 72 3.79 -31.44 -32.52
C ARG A 72 2.49 -31.62 -33.29
N TYR A 73 2.53 -31.45 -34.60
CA TYR A 73 1.34 -31.49 -35.45
C TYR A 73 0.57 -32.81 -35.33
N SER A 74 -0.75 -32.73 -35.15
CA SER A 74 -1.68 -33.87 -35.15
C SER A 74 -1.31 -34.99 -34.16
N SER A 75 -0.81 -34.63 -32.96
CA SER A 75 -0.45 -35.60 -31.92
C SER A 75 -0.86 -35.16 -30.51
N SER A 76 -0.67 -36.07 -29.55
CA SER A 76 -0.74 -35.79 -28.11
C SER A 76 0.58 -35.21 -27.53
N ASP A 77 1.59 -34.98 -28.37
CA ASP A 77 2.92 -34.54 -27.92
C ASP A 77 3.03 -33.01 -27.95
N TRP A 78 2.95 -32.39 -26.77
CA TRP A 78 3.16 -30.96 -26.60
C TRP A 78 3.75 -30.63 -25.23
N THR A 79 4.52 -29.55 -25.20
CA THR A 79 5.05 -28.97 -23.96
C THR A 79 4.00 -28.02 -23.35
N LYS A 80 3.75 -28.15 -22.04
CA LYS A 80 2.84 -27.29 -21.26
C LYS A 80 3.57 -26.10 -20.64
N GLN A 81 4.85 -26.28 -20.28
CA GLN A 81 5.70 -25.22 -19.70
C GLN A 81 7.15 -25.35 -20.18
N TYR A 82 7.83 -24.24 -20.42
CA TYR A 82 9.27 -24.23 -20.75
C TYR A 82 10.02 -23.07 -20.10
N ARG A 83 11.33 -23.23 -19.95
CA ARG A 83 12.29 -22.15 -19.67
C ARG A 83 13.06 -21.79 -20.93
N PHE A 84 13.50 -20.54 -20.99
CA PHE A 84 14.19 -19.96 -22.14
C PHE A 84 15.58 -19.49 -21.73
N LEU A 85 16.60 -19.99 -22.41
CA LEU A 85 17.99 -19.61 -22.21
C LEU A 85 18.54 -18.98 -23.50
N TYR A 86 19.50 -18.08 -23.36
CA TYR A 86 20.15 -17.41 -24.49
C TYR A 86 21.65 -17.22 -24.25
N SER A 87 22.41 -17.11 -25.35
CA SER A 87 23.86 -16.91 -25.34
C SER A 87 24.33 -16.25 -26.64
N ASP A 88 25.47 -15.55 -26.58
CA ASP A 88 26.16 -15.01 -27.75
C ASP A 88 27.12 -16.02 -28.40
N THR A 89 27.68 -16.96 -27.61
CA THR A 89 28.74 -17.90 -28.03
C THR A 89 28.23 -19.34 -28.17
N GLY A 90 27.07 -19.67 -27.60
CA GLY A 90 26.57 -21.05 -27.49
C GLY A 90 27.12 -21.79 -26.27
N SER A 91 27.89 -21.09 -25.42
CA SER A 91 28.31 -21.49 -24.08
C SER A 91 27.89 -20.45 -23.04
N ASN A 92 28.07 -20.74 -21.75
CA ASN A 92 27.69 -19.87 -20.63
C ASN A 92 26.28 -19.30 -20.78
N TRP A 93 25.28 -20.18 -20.77
CA TRP A 93 23.88 -19.84 -21.03
C TRP A 93 23.30 -18.96 -19.92
N ARG A 94 22.65 -17.86 -20.32
CA ARG A 94 21.88 -16.99 -19.43
C ARG A 94 20.41 -17.39 -19.48
N ALA A 95 19.78 -17.53 -18.32
CA ALA A 95 18.34 -17.73 -18.26
C ALA A 95 17.61 -16.40 -18.47
N TYR A 96 16.47 -16.43 -19.17
CA TYR A 96 15.58 -15.29 -19.22
C TYR A 96 14.91 -15.09 -17.86
N CYS A 97 15.12 -13.90 -17.29
CA CYS A 97 14.54 -13.51 -16.02
C CYS A 97 13.44 -12.46 -16.25
N GLN A 98 12.39 -12.55 -15.45
CA GLN A 98 11.29 -11.61 -15.41
C GLN A 98 10.93 -11.37 -13.94
N ASP A 99 10.77 -10.10 -13.56
CA ASP A 99 10.56 -9.65 -12.17
C ASP A 99 11.62 -10.22 -11.19
N GLY A 100 12.88 -10.27 -11.63
CA GLY A 100 14.02 -10.76 -10.82
C GLY A 100 14.13 -12.30 -10.71
N ASN A 101 13.20 -13.05 -11.31
CA ASN A 101 13.13 -14.51 -11.22
C ASN A 101 13.35 -15.20 -12.57
N ILE A 102 13.91 -16.41 -12.57
CA ILE A 102 13.99 -17.26 -13.77
C ILE A 102 12.59 -17.60 -14.24
N TRP A 103 12.22 -17.11 -15.41
CA TRP A 103 10.84 -17.19 -15.87
C TRP A 103 10.50 -18.56 -16.44
N THR A 104 9.32 -19.05 -16.11
CA THR A 104 8.75 -20.27 -16.70
C THR A 104 7.53 -19.89 -17.52
N PHE A 105 7.63 -20.03 -18.84
CA PHE A 105 6.57 -19.66 -19.77
C PHE A 105 5.50 -20.75 -19.82
N ALA A 106 4.24 -20.35 -19.75
CA ALA A 106 3.12 -21.22 -20.11
C ALA A 106 3.13 -21.45 -21.62
N ALA A 107 3.15 -22.71 -22.03
CA ALA A 107 3.31 -23.12 -23.41
C ALA A 107 1.96 -23.57 -23.99
N ASN A 108 1.89 -24.78 -24.55
CA ASN A 108 0.74 -25.24 -25.30
C ASN A 108 -0.21 -26.08 -24.43
N ARG A 109 -1.51 -26.01 -24.76
CA ARG A 109 -2.55 -26.89 -24.21
C ARG A 109 -2.97 -27.98 -25.20
N ASN A 110 -2.50 -27.90 -26.45
CA ASN A 110 -2.79 -28.83 -27.54
C ASN A 110 -1.69 -28.74 -28.62
N SER A 111 -1.82 -29.55 -29.68
CA SER A 111 -0.89 -29.60 -30.79
C SER A 111 -1.05 -28.50 -31.85
N ASP A 112 -2.22 -27.85 -31.92
CA ASP A 112 -2.56 -26.95 -33.05
C ASP A 112 -2.45 -25.46 -32.74
N ARG A 113 -2.78 -25.01 -31.53
CA ARG A 113 -2.83 -23.58 -31.19
C ARG A 113 -1.43 -23.08 -30.83
N SER A 114 -0.93 -22.10 -31.57
CA SER A 114 0.30 -21.38 -31.21
C SER A 114 0.05 -20.46 -30.01
N VAL A 115 1.03 -20.41 -29.11
CA VAL A 115 1.04 -19.49 -27.96
C VAL A 115 2.24 -18.56 -28.14
N ARG A 116 1.98 -17.25 -28.24
CA ARG A 116 2.99 -16.20 -28.40
C ARG A 116 3.13 -15.45 -27.08
N HIS A 117 4.36 -15.21 -26.68
CA HIS A 117 4.74 -14.34 -25.56
C HIS A 117 5.61 -13.21 -26.09
N ASP A 118 5.14 -11.99 -25.93
CA ASP A 118 5.98 -10.81 -26.09
C ASP A 118 6.86 -10.71 -24.84
N LEU A 119 8.18 -10.62 -25.03
CA LEU A 119 9.11 -10.51 -23.92
C LEU A 119 8.93 -9.13 -23.28
N GLN A 120 8.82 -9.09 -21.94
CA GLN A 120 8.76 -7.83 -21.19
C GLN A 120 9.95 -6.92 -21.56
N TYR A 121 11.10 -7.53 -21.82
CA TYR A 121 12.28 -6.83 -22.27
C TYR A 121 12.95 -7.57 -23.42
N SER A 122 13.38 -6.82 -24.44
CA SER A 122 14.09 -7.41 -25.57
C SER A 122 15.48 -7.89 -25.14
N ILE A 123 15.90 -9.04 -25.65
CA ILE A 123 17.24 -9.57 -25.44
C ILE A 123 18.06 -9.49 -26.73
N VAL A 124 19.38 -9.35 -26.60
CA VAL A 124 20.30 -9.48 -27.74
C VAL A 124 21.05 -10.79 -27.59
N ALA A 125 20.89 -11.69 -28.55
CA ALA A 125 21.54 -13.00 -28.53
C ALA A 125 21.72 -13.56 -29.93
N ARG A 126 22.62 -14.54 -30.07
CA ARG A 126 22.76 -15.36 -31.28
C ARG A 126 22.16 -16.75 -31.13
N PHE A 127 22.38 -17.37 -29.97
CA PHE A 127 21.95 -18.73 -29.68
C PHE A 127 20.81 -18.72 -28.67
N LEU A 128 19.78 -19.49 -28.96
CA LEU A 128 18.57 -19.61 -28.13
C LEU A 128 18.35 -21.07 -27.79
N ARG A 129 17.94 -21.36 -26.55
CA ARG A 129 17.69 -22.73 -26.07
C ARG A 129 16.38 -22.80 -25.28
N PHE A 130 15.49 -23.69 -25.69
CA PHE A 130 14.20 -23.97 -25.06
C PHE A 130 14.32 -25.24 -24.22
N ILE A 131 14.00 -25.14 -22.93
CA ILE A 131 14.07 -26.24 -21.95
C ILE A 131 12.64 -26.63 -21.54
N PRO A 132 12.09 -27.75 -22.01
CA PRO A 132 10.78 -28.23 -21.58
C PRO A 132 10.80 -28.58 -20.08
N MET A 133 9.83 -28.03 -19.33
CA MET A 133 9.69 -28.26 -17.88
C MET A 133 8.55 -29.23 -17.56
N ASP A 134 7.46 -29.15 -18.33
CA ASP A 134 6.26 -29.97 -18.18
C ASP A 134 5.60 -30.21 -19.56
N TRP A 135 4.91 -31.33 -19.73
CA TRP A 135 4.36 -31.78 -21.01
C TRP A 135 3.03 -32.53 -20.86
N SER A 136 2.43 -32.89 -22.00
CA SER A 136 1.17 -33.64 -22.07
C SER A 136 1.23 -34.95 -21.27
N GLU A 137 0.20 -35.23 -20.47
CA GLU A 137 0.08 -36.49 -19.72
C GLU A 137 -0.18 -37.69 -20.63
N GLU A 138 -0.84 -37.45 -21.77
CA GLU A 138 -1.20 -38.47 -22.77
C GLU A 138 -0.13 -38.62 -23.87
N GLY A 139 1.00 -37.89 -23.77
CA GLY A 139 2.01 -37.83 -24.82
C GLY A 139 3.40 -37.54 -24.29
N ARG A 140 4.26 -37.03 -25.17
CA ARG A 140 5.67 -36.69 -24.90
C ARG A 140 5.94 -35.21 -25.05
N ILE A 141 7.19 -34.81 -24.81
CA ILE A 141 7.70 -33.51 -25.22
C ILE A 141 7.55 -33.37 -26.75
N GLY A 142 6.90 -32.30 -27.20
CA GLY A 142 6.76 -31.96 -28.61
C GLY A 142 6.75 -30.46 -28.81
N LEU A 143 7.64 -29.95 -29.67
CA LEU A 143 7.80 -28.51 -29.89
C LEU A 143 7.97 -28.12 -31.35
N ARG A 144 7.31 -27.02 -31.69
CA ARG A 144 7.53 -26.15 -32.84
C ARG A 144 7.60 -24.72 -32.33
N VAL A 145 8.54 -23.93 -32.83
CA VAL A 145 8.89 -22.62 -32.30
C VAL A 145 9.06 -21.58 -33.40
N GLU A 146 8.78 -20.33 -33.06
CA GLU A 146 9.14 -19.14 -33.82
C GLU A 146 9.73 -18.08 -32.88
N VAL A 147 10.60 -17.24 -33.43
CA VAL A 147 11.26 -16.15 -32.71
C VAL A 147 11.05 -14.87 -33.52
N TYR A 148 10.66 -13.79 -32.86
CA TYR A 148 10.41 -12.50 -33.48
C TYR A 148 11.45 -11.46 -33.02
N GLY A 149 11.86 -10.57 -33.92
CA GLY A 149 12.86 -9.55 -33.61
C GLY A 149 13.42 -8.85 -34.85
N CYS A 150 14.66 -8.36 -34.78
CA CYS A 150 15.33 -7.67 -35.88
C CYS A 150 16.87 -7.81 -35.81
N SER A 151 17.55 -7.37 -36.87
CA SER A 151 19.02 -7.38 -36.94
C SER A 151 19.66 -6.42 -35.94
N TYR A 152 20.72 -6.86 -35.26
CA TYR A 152 21.49 -6.05 -34.33
C TYR A 152 22.96 -5.98 -34.78
N TRP A 153 23.54 -4.79 -34.81
CA TRP A 153 24.94 -4.56 -35.15
C TRP A 153 25.54 -3.49 -34.24
N SER A 154 26.63 -3.82 -33.57
CA SER A 154 27.37 -2.88 -32.72
C SER A 154 28.88 -3.07 -32.86
N ASP A 155 29.61 -1.96 -32.74
CA ASP A 155 31.07 -1.96 -32.69
C ASP A 155 31.50 -2.32 -31.26
N VAL A 156 32.41 -3.28 -31.11
CA VAL A 156 32.92 -3.73 -29.81
C VAL A 156 34.38 -3.31 -29.65
N ILE A 157 34.79 -2.92 -28.45
CA ILE A 157 36.18 -2.64 -28.10
C ILE A 157 36.58 -3.55 -26.93
N SER A 158 37.74 -4.21 -27.05
CA SER A 158 38.32 -5.03 -25.98
C SER A 158 39.29 -4.22 -25.13
N PHE A 159 39.25 -4.43 -23.82
CA PHE A 159 40.13 -3.85 -22.81
C PHE A 159 40.87 -4.97 -22.07
N ASP A 160 42.18 -4.86 -21.98
CA ASP A 160 43.10 -5.84 -21.38
C ASP A 160 43.63 -5.42 -19.99
N GLY A 161 43.11 -4.31 -19.44
CA GLY A 161 43.58 -3.70 -18.20
C GLY A 161 44.76 -2.73 -18.37
N GLN A 162 45.33 -2.59 -19.57
CA GLN A 162 46.35 -1.57 -19.85
C GLN A 162 45.79 -0.40 -20.67
N GLY A 163 44.81 -0.69 -21.50
CA GLY A 163 44.23 0.29 -22.39
C GLY A 163 43.21 1.24 -21.73
N VAL A 164 43.41 2.56 -21.95
CA VAL A 164 42.45 3.62 -21.58
C VAL A 164 42.13 4.51 -22.79
N ILE A 165 40.84 4.74 -23.08
CA ILE A 165 40.39 5.63 -24.15
C ILE A 165 40.15 7.02 -23.57
N SER A 166 40.85 8.06 -24.05
CA SER A 166 40.57 9.46 -23.66
C SER A 166 39.77 10.18 -24.75
N TYR A 167 38.64 10.76 -24.37
CA TYR A 167 37.84 11.64 -25.22
C TYR A 167 38.01 13.09 -24.77
N ARG A 168 38.68 13.90 -25.59
CA ARG A 168 38.88 15.33 -25.32
C ARG A 168 37.73 16.18 -25.84
N PHE A 169 37.23 17.08 -25.00
CA PHE A 169 36.18 18.03 -25.35
C PHE A 169 36.70 19.13 -26.28
N ARG A 170 35.80 19.71 -27.09
CA ARG A 170 36.16 20.80 -28.01
C ARG A 170 36.46 22.11 -27.27
N ALA A 171 35.86 22.32 -26.10
CA ALA A 171 36.07 23.49 -25.25
C ALA A 171 36.95 23.11 -24.05
N LYS A 172 37.84 24.02 -23.61
CA LYS A 172 38.80 23.78 -22.51
C LYS A 172 38.15 23.71 -21.11
N LYS A 173 36.93 24.23 -20.96
CA LYS A 173 36.10 24.15 -19.74
C LYS A 173 34.64 23.98 -20.16
N MET A 174 33.95 23.01 -19.59
CA MET A 174 32.53 22.76 -19.87
C MET A 174 31.76 22.72 -18.56
N LYS A 175 30.87 23.70 -18.37
CA LYS A 175 29.87 23.66 -17.29
C LYS A 175 28.64 22.95 -17.80
N ILE A 176 28.51 21.66 -17.48
CA ILE A 176 27.45 20.82 -18.04
C ILE A 176 26.28 20.77 -17.06
N LEU A 177 25.08 21.09 -17.53
CA LEU A 177 23.83 20.96 -16.76
C LEU A 177 23.09 19.66 -17.04
N LYS A 178 23.37 19.03 -18.19
CA LYS A 178 22.75 17.77 -18.61
C LYS A 178 23.79 16.82 -19.19
N ASP A 179 23.89 15.63 -18.62
CA ASP A 179 24.71 14.53 -19.15
C ASP A 179 23.83 13.36 -19.54
N LEU A 180 24.11 12.79 -20.70
CA LEU A 180 23.57 11.51 -21.16
C LEU A 180 24.76 10.61 -21.54
N ILE A 181 25.01 9.60 -20.71
CA ILE A 181 26.09 8.64 -20.90
C ILE A 181 25.47 7.26 -21.02
N SER A 182 25.80 6.53 -22.07
CA SER A 182 25.40 5.12 -22.17
C SER A 182 26.57 4.27 -22.63
N LEU A 183 26.67 3.06 -22.09
CA LEU A 183 27.63 2.06 -22.53
C LEU A 183 27.10 0.67 -22.19
N LYS A 184 27.51 -0.33 -22.95
CA LYS A 184 27.33 -1.74 -22.59
C LYS A 184 28.69 -2.33 -22.27
N PHE A 185 28.79 -3.15 -21.23
CA PHE A 185 30.03 -3.80 -20.85
C PHE A 185 29.84 -5.30 -20.60
N LYS A 186 30.92 -6.06 -20.71
CA LYS A 186 30.99 -7.49 -20.43
C LYS A 186 32.34 -7.80 -19.77
N THR A 187 32.35 -8.50 -18.63
CA THR A 187 33.58 -8.83 -17.89
C THR A 187 33.44 -10.08 -17.02
N THR A 188 34.59 -10.66 -16.64
CA THR A 188 34.74 -11.72 -15.63
C THR A 188 35.47 -11.24 -14.37
N LYS A 189 35.86 -9.97 -14.32
CA LYS A 189 36.52 -9.36 -13.16
C LYS A 189 35.49 -8.68 -12.28
N GLY A 190 35.64 -8.81 -10.96
CA GLY A 190 34.77 -8.17 -9.97
C GLY A 190 35.10 -6.70 -9.73
N ASP A 191 36.29 -6.23 -10.12
CA ASP A 191 36.76 -4.87 -9.91
C ASP A 191 37.28 -4.27 -11.23
N GLY A 192 37.05 -2.97 -11.45
CA GLY A 192 37.60 -2.24 -12.60
C GLY A 192 36.90 -0.91 -12.90
N VAL A 193 37.64 0.14 -13.27
CA VAL A 193 37.07 1.47 -13.61
C VAL A 193 36.54 1.50 -15.05
N LEU A 194 35.23 1.73 -15.22
CA LEU A 194 34.59 1.78 -16.54
C LEU A 194 34.70 3.15 -17.19
N LEU A 195 34.41 4.22 -16.43
CA LEU A 195 34.56 5.60 -16.88
C LEU A 195 35.02 6.50 -15.75
N HIS A 196 35.79 7.52 -16.08
CA HIS A 196 36.25 8.53 -15.13
C HIS A 196 36.43 9.88 -15.82
N GLY A 197 35.99 10.94 -15.14
CA GLY A 197 36.31 12.32 -15.50
C GLY A 197 36.53 13.12 -14.22
N GLU A 198 37.59 13.93 -14.20
CA GLU A 198 37.94 14.81 -13.07
C GLU A 198 38.18 16.22 -13.61
N GLY A 199 37.73 17.24 -12.87
CA GLY A 199 37.99 18.64 -13.14
C GLY A 199 39.01 19.24 -12.17
N GLN A 200 39.70 20.30 -12.60
CA GLN A 200 40.66 21.07 -11.78
C GLN A 200 40.10 21.59 -10.44
N GLN A 201 38.77 21.71 -10.32
CA GLN A 201 38.09 22.18 -9.12
C GLN A 201 37.73 21.04 -8.14
N GLY A 202 38.07 19.78 -8.46
CA GLY A 202 37.77 18.61 -7.64
C GLY A 202 36.40 17.97 -7.90
N ASP A 203 35.63 18.51 -8.86
CA ASP A 203 34.45 17.86 -9.42
C ASP A 203 34.87 16.61 -10.18
N TYR A 204 34.14 15.52 -10.01
CA TYR A 204 34.44 14.28 -10.74
C TYR A 204 33.19 13.44 -10.95
N LEU A 205 33.28 12.58 -11.95
CA LEU A 205 32.30 11.56 -12.30
C LEU A 205 33.05 10.25 -12.50
N THR A 206 32.79 9.26 -11.67
CA THR A 206 33.42 7.93 -11.75
C THR A 206 32.35 6.85 -11.78
N LEU A 207 32.47 5.93 -12.74
CA LEU A 207 31.75 4.66 -12.76
C LEU A 207 32.76 3.53 -12.62
N GLU A 208 32.70 2.79 -11.53
CA GLU A 208 33.60 1.66 -11.28
C GLU A 208 32.81 0.40 -10.94
N LEU A 209 33.32 -0.74 -11.37
CA LEU A 209 32.92 -2.03 -10.84
C LEU A 209 33.73 -2.29 -9.57
N LYS A 210 33.04 -2.62 -8.49
CA LYS A 210 33.64 -2.98 -7.21
C LYS A 210 32.91 -4.17 -6.65
N ARG A 211 33.60 -5.28 -6.39
CA ARG A 211 32.98 -6.51 -5.84
C ARG A 211 31.80 -7.02 -6.68
N ALA A 212 31.93 -6.94 -8.02
CA ALA A 212 30.91 -7.26 -9.02
C ALA A 212 29.62 -6.42 -8.92
N LYS A 213 29.69 -5.24 -8.29
CA LYS A 213 28.62 -4.23 -8.22
C LYS A 213 29.06 -2.95 -8.91
N LEU A 214 28.14 -2.25 -9.54
CA LEU A 214 28.45 -1.02 -10.24
C LEU A 214 28.27 0.18 -9.30
N LEU A 215 29.30 0.99 -9.16
CA LEU A 215 29.35 2.14 -8.27
C LEU A 215 29.42 3.44 -9.08
N LEU A 216 28.45 4.31 -8.90
CA LEU A 216 28.44 5.65 -9.49
C LEU A 216 28.76 6.69 -8.41
N GLN A 217 29.75 7.52 -8.69
CA GLN A 217 30.17 8.61 -7.81
C GLN A 217 30.16 9.92 -8.61
N ILE A 218 29.44 10.93 -8.10
CA ILE A 218 29.36 12.27 -8.71
C ILE A 218 29.62 13.31 -7.65
N ASN A 219 30.68 14.10 -7.83
CA ASN A 219 30.99 15.24 -6.98
C ASN A 219 30.68 16.57 -7.70
N LEU A 220 29.90 17.43 -7.03
CA LEU A 220 29.54 18.80 -7.47
C LEU A 220 29.93 19.82 -6.38
N GLY A 221 31.14 19.69 -5.82
CA GLY A 221 31.70 20.59 -4.80
C GLY A 221 31.40 20.26 -3.32
N ASN A 222 31.33 18.99 -2.90
CA ASN A 222 31.11 18.60 -1.50
C ASN A 222 32.03 17.46 -1.00
N GLU A 223 32.35 17.41 0.30
CA GLU A 223 33.18 16.36 0.92
C GLU A 223 32.45 15.01 1.09
N LYS A 224 31.11 15.02 1.17
CA LYS A 224 30.28 13.79 1.26
C LYS A 224 29.63 13.48 -0.09
N VAL A 225 30.27 12.63 -0.87
CA VAL A 225 29.79 12.19 -2.18
C VAL A 225 28.76 11.08 -2.01
N PRO A 226 27.53 11.21 -2.54
CA PRO A 226 26.59 10.10 -2.59
C PRO A 226 27.19 9.00 -3.47
N VAL A 227 27.25 7.80 -2.90
CA VAL A 227 27.80 6.61 -3.53
C VAL A 227 26.63 5.68 -3.77
N ASP A 228 26.14 5.64 -5.00
CA ASP A 228 25.01 4.79 -5.36
C ASP A 228 25.50 3.53 -6.07
N ALA A 229 25.16 2.39 -5.48
CA ALA A 229 25.51 1.08 -6.00
C ALA A 229 24.31 0.44 -6.69
N CYS A 230 24.48 0.01 -7.94
CA CYS A 230 23.46 -0.69 -8.71
C CYS A 230 23.97 -2.03 -9.22
N GLY A 231 23.07 -3.03 -9.26
CA GLY A 231 23.36 -4.38 -9.71
C GLY A 231 24.27 -5.19 -8.79
N SER A 232 24.41 -6.46 -9.14
CA SER A 232 25.25 -7.43 -8.45
C SER A 232 25.59 -8.57 -9.39
N LEU A 233 26.71 -9.25 -9.14
CA LEU A 233 27.18 -10.39 -9.93
C LEU A 233 27.39 -10.05 -11.41
N LEU A 234 27.84 -8.83 -11.69
CA LEU A 234 28.08 -8.30 -13.05
C LEU A 234 29.38 -8.84 -13.69
N ASP A 235 30.02 -9.81 -13.03
CA ASP A 235 31.19 -10.57 -13.46
C ASP A 235 30.79 -11.91 -14.12
N ASP A 236 29.59 -11.99 -14.69
CA ASP A 236 28.97 -13.20 -15.23
C ASP A 236 29.38 -13.54 -16.68
N ASP A 237 30.25 -12.72 -17.30
CA ASP A 237 30.63 -12.79 -18.71
C ASP A 237 29.44 -12.56 -19.67
N HIS A 238 28.40 -11.85 -19.24
CA HIS A 238 27.30 -11.40 -20.09
C HIS A 238 27.36 -9.88 -20.32
N TRP A 239 26.62 -9.42 -21.34
CA TRP A 239 26.48 -8.00 -21.61
C TRP A 239 25.51 -7.37 -20.61
N HIS A 240 25.95 -6.27 -19.99
CA HIS A 240 25.16 -5.38 -19.18
C HIS A 240 25.09 -3.99 -19.79
N SER A 241 23.93 -3.35 -19.73
CA SER A 241 23.69 -2.01 -20.27
C SER A 241 23.64 -0.97 -19.17
N VAL A 242 24.35 0.14 -19.33
CA VAL A 242 24.38 1.25 -18.38
C VAL A 242 23.91 2.51 -19.08
N VAL A 243 22.99 3.23 -18.46
CA VAL A 243 22.56 4.57 -18.89
C VAL A 243 22.55 5.49 -17.67
N ILE A 244 23.24 6.63 -17.80
CA ILE A 244 23.27 7.69 -16.79
C ILE A 244 22.68 8.94 -17.43
N GLU A 245 21.55 9.39 -16.90
CA GLU A 245 20.91 10.64 -17.27
C GLU A 245 20.98 11.60 -16.09
N ARG A 246 21.80 12.64 -16.20
CA ARG A 246 21.86 13.70 -15.19
C ARG A 246 21.19 14.95 -15.72
N TYR A 247 20.29 15.53 -14.93
CA TYR A 247 19.78 16.88 -15.14
C TYR A 247 19.93 17.69 -13.86
N ARG A 248 20.83 18.68 -13.89
CA ARG A 248 21.27 19.43 -12.72
C ARG A 248 21.79 18.49 -11.63
N ARG A 249 21.05 18.36 -10.51
CA ARG A 249 21.36 17.46 -9.40
C ARG A 249 20.58 16.14 -9.44
N ASN A 250 19.59 16.01 -10.32
CA ASN A 250 18.81 14.80 -10.43
C ASN A 250 19.53 13.82 -11.36
N VAL A 251 19.69 12.58 -10.93
CA VAL A 251 20.39 11.53 -11.66
C VAL A 251 19.46 10.34 -11.77
N ASN A 252 19.23 9.88 -13.00
CA ASN A 252 18.67 8.58 -13.28
C ASN A 252 19.80 7.66 -13.70
N PHE A 253 19.99 6.59 -12.92
CA PHE A 253 21.00 5.57 -13.15
C PHE A 253 20.31 4.25 -13.49
N THR A 254 20.38 3.86 -14.75
CA THR A 254 19.77 2.65 -15.27
C THR A 254 20.84 1.59 -15.52
N LEU A 255 20.70 0.43 -14.86
CA LEU A 255 21.48 -0.77 -15.14
C LEU A 255 20.56 -1.87 -15.65
N ASP A 256 20.88 -2.38 -16.83
CA ASP A 256 20.05 -3.26 -17.65
C ASP A 256 18.65 -2.66 -17.87
N GLN A 257 17.73 -2.93 -16.97
CA GLN A 257 16.33 -2.47 -17.02
C GLN A 257 15.89 -1.78 -15.72
N HIS A 258 16.74 -1.79 -14.69
CA HIS A 258 16.42 -1.23 -13.39
C HIS A 258 16.96 0.20 -13.32
N THR A 259 16.07 1.17 -13.15
CA THR A 259 16.44 2.57 -12.99
C THR A 259 16.32 2.98 -11.54
N GLN A 260 17.41 3.50 -10.99
CA GLN A 260 17.43 4.17 -9.70
C GLN A 260 17.48 5.68 -9.95
N SER A 261 16.65 6.45 -9.24
CA SER A 261 16.63 7.90 -9.34
C SER A 261 17.04 8.49 -8.00
N PHE A 262 18.03 9.37 -8.01
CA PHE A 262 18.52 10.03 -6.80
C PHE A 262 18.92 11.48 -7.09
N ARG A 263 19.13 12.24 -6.02
CA ARG A 263 19.54 13.64 -6.10
C ARG A 263 20.90 13.82 -5.44
N THR A 264 21.86 14.38 -6.16
CA THR A 264 23.21 14.62 -5.65
C THR A 264 23.24 15.76 -4.62
N ASN A 265 24.04 15.58 -3.56
CA ASN A 265 24.33 16.61 -2.57
C ASN A 265 25.50 17.47 -3.05
N GLY A 266 25.31 18.79 -3.16
CA GLY A 266 26.35 19.71 -3.62
C GLY A 266 25.85 21.15 -3.62
N GLU A 267 26.75 22.12 -3.55
CA GLU A 267 26.41 23.55 -3.64
C GLU A 267 26.05 23.96 -5.08
N PHE A 268 26.59 23.24 -6.06
CA PHE A 268 26.42 23.53 -7.48
C PHE A 268 25.44 22.59 -8.17
N ASP A 269 24.92 23.01 -9.32
CA ASP A 269 24.02 22.24 -10.19
C ASP A 269 24.67 21.86 -11.53
N HIS A 270 25.89 22.34 -11.79
CA HIS A 270 26.70 22.00 -12.95
C HIS A 270 27.88 21.14 -12.54
N LEU A 271 28.28 20.22 -13.42
CA LEU A 271 29.50 19.43 -13.31
C LEU A 271 30.59 20.12 -14.14
N ASP A 272 31.73 20.45 -13.51
CA ASP A 272 32.90 20.99 -14.21
C ASP A 272 33.96 19.89 -14.37
N LEU A 273 33.94 19.21 -15.52
CA LEU A 273 35.00 18.28 -15.90
C LEU A 273 36.10 19.04 -16.63
N ASP A 274 37.36 18.59 -16.50
CA ASP A 274 38.44 19.08 -17.35
C ASP A 274 38.16 18.75 -18.82
N TYR A 275 39.03 19.20 -19.72
CA TYR A 275 38.88 18.99 -21.16
C TYR A 275 38.89 17.51 -21.62
N GLU A 276 38.84 16.52 -20.73
CA GLU A 276 38.81 15.09 -21.07
C GLU A 276 37.94 14.21 -20.14
N ILE A 277 37.43 13.11 -20.71
CA ILE A 277 36.81 11.98 -20.00
C ILE A 277 37.43 10.68 -20.51
N SER A 278 37.72 9.75 -19.61
CA SER A 278 38.35 8.46 -19.92
C SER A 278 37.41 7.27 -19.76
N PHE A 279 37.63 6.24 -20.59
CA PHE A 279 36.92 4.95 -20.54
C PHE A 279 37.92 3.80 -20.45
N GLY A 280 37.61 2.80 -19.61
CA GLY A 280 38.44 1.62 -19.38
C GLY A 280 39.54 1.76 -18.32
N GLY A 281 39.68 2.94 -17.71
CA GLY A 281 40.65 3.22 -16.65
C GLY A 281 40.86 4.72 -16.43
N ILE A 282 41.83 5.05 -15.58
CA ILE A 282 42.19 6.42 -15.21
C ILE A 282 43.51 6.79 -15.91
N VAL A 283 43.58 7.97 -16.54
CA VAL A 283 44.81 8.45 -17.19
C VAL A 283 45.76 9.02 -16.12
N SER A 284 46.99 8.53 -16.06
CA SER A 284 47.93 8.65 -14.92
C SER A 284 48.51 10.06 -14.62
N SER A 285 47.79 11.18 -14.82
CA SER A 285 48.37 12.54 -14.67
C SER A 285 47.73 13.54 -13.70
N SER A 286 46.71 13.19 -12.90
CA SER A 286 46.26 14.02 -11.78
C SER A 286 46.46 13.28 -10.44
N LYS A 287 46.72 14.02 -9.36
CA LYS A 287 47.18 13.52 -8.05
C LYS A 287 46.33 12.36 -7.50
N PRO A 288 46.91 11.45 -6.68
CA PRO A 288 46.20 10.31 -6.10
C PRO A 288 45.25 10.75 -4.98
N SER A 289 44.12 11.35 -5.32
CA SER A 289 42.99 11.54 -4.41
C SER A 289 42.13 10.27 -4.45
N SER A 290 42.43 9.32 -3.56
CA SER A 290 41.56 8.19 -3.13
C SER A 290 40.99 7.18 -4.16
N ALA A 291 41.06 7.41 -5.48
CA ALA A 291 40.57 6.48 -6.51
C ALA A 291 41.68 5.51 -6.98
N GLY A 292 42.15 4.65 -6.08
CA GLY A 292 43.08 3.54 -6.42
C GLY A 292 42.34 2.35 -7.03
N GLY A 293 41.65 2.55 -8.15
CA GLY A 293 40.88 1.50 -8.83
C GLY A 293 41.66 0.80 -9.93
N ASP A 294 41.54 -0.53 -10.02
CA ASP A 294 42.10 -1.31 -11.13
C ASP A 294 41.49 -0.88 -12.47
N HIS A 295 42.27 -0.97 -13.56
CA HIS A 295 41.74 -0.72 -14.90
C HIS A 295 40.76 -1.82 -15.33
N PHE A 296 39.83 -1.48 -16.22
CA PHE A 296 38.82 -2.43 -16.69
C PHE A 296 39.43 -3.50 -17.61
N VAL A 297 39.06 -4.76 -17.36
CA VAL A 297 39.36 -5.90 -18.23
C VAL A 297 38.05 -6.47 -18.73
N GLY A 298 37.85 -6.52 -20.05
CA GLY A 298 36.59 -6.97 -20.63
C GLY A 298 36.31 -6.32 -21.98
N CYS A 299 35.04 -6.19 -22.32
CA CYS A 299 34.60 -5.61 -23.58
C CYS A 299 33.57 -4.51 -23.33
N MET A 300 33.58 -3.47 -24.17
CA MET A 300 32.52 -2.47 -24.19
C MET A 300 31.97 -2.25 -25.60
N GLU A 301 30.68 -1.99 -25.71
CA GLU A 301 30.00 -1.60 -26.95
C GLU A 301 29.07 -0.41 -26.69
N GLU A 302 28.69 0.31 -27.76
CA GLU A 302 27.75 1.45 -27.67
C GLU A 302 28.17 2.53 -26.64
N ILE A 303 29.43 2.94 -26.63
CA ILE A 303 29.89 4.03 -25.75
C ILE A 303 29.41 5.35 -26.36
N PHE A 304 28.43 5.98 -25.71
CA PHE A 304 27.90 7.30 -26.06
C PHE A 304 28.12 8.29 -24.92
N TYR A 305 28.55 9.49 -25.31
CA TYR A 305 28.63 10.64 -24.41
C TYR A 305 28.02 11.87 -25.08
N ASN A 306 26.91 12.37 -24.52
CA ASN A 306 26.20 13.57 -24.97
C ASN A 306 25.95 13.58 -26.49
N GLY A 307 25.42 12.47 -27.02
CA GLY A 307 25.10 12.28 -28.44
C GLY A 307 26.26 11.88 -29.35
N ASN A 308 27.50 11.85 -28.83
CA ASN A 308 28.67 11.40 -29.61
C ASN A 308 28.90 9.90 -29.40
N ASN A 309 28.92 9.13 -30.49
CA ASN A 309 29.30 7.71 -30.48
C ASN A 309 30.82 7.57 -30.42
N ILE A 310 31.36 7.41 -29.22
CA ILE A 310 32.80 7.33 -28.97
C ILE A 310 33.38 6.06 -29.60
N THR A 311 32.66 4.94 -29.56
CA THR A 311 33.09 3.67 -30.17
C THR A 311 33.39 3.82 -31.67
N ASN A 312 32.51 4.50 -32.40
CA ASN A 312 32.68 4.77 -33.83
C ASN A 312 33.85 5.74 -34.09
N LEU A 313 34.03 6.76 -33.25
CA LEU A 313 35.15 7.69 -33.35
C LEU A 313 36.50 6.97 -33.15
N VAL A 314 36.58 6.06 -32.17
CA VAL A 314 37.76 5.23 -31.90
C VAL A 314 38.05 4.29 -33.08
N ARG A 315 37.02 3.61 -33.61
CA ARG A 315 37.15 2.73 -34.78
C ARG A 315 37.69 3.47 -36.02
N ARG A 316 37.33 4.74 -36.17
CA ARG A 316 37.80 5.63 -37.25
C ARG A 316 39.09 6.38 -36.92
N LYS A 317 39.74 6.10 -35.78
CA LYS A 317 40.97 6.76 -35.29
C LYS A 317 40.86 8.30 -35.17
N LYS A 318 39.70 8.79 -34.76
CA LYS A 318 39.41 10.23 -34.58
C LYS A 318 39.58 10.73 -33.13
N THR A 319 39.95 9.85 -32.21
CA THR A 319 40.20 10.15 -30.79
C THR A 319 41.65 9.84 -30.44
N ASP A 320 42.15 10.43 -29.35
CA ASP A 320 43.49 10.15 -28.86
C ASP A 320 43.52 8.74 -28.26
N THR A 321 44.27 7.84 -28.90
CA THR A 321 44.47 6.46 -28.47
C THR A 321 45.95 6.20 -28.15
N SER A 322 46.74 7.24 -27.86
CA SER A 322 48.21 7.13 -27.71
C SER A 322 48.66 6.21 -26.56
N SER A 323 47.80 5.96 -25.57
CA SER A 323 47.98 5.00 -24.47
C SER A 323 47.78 3.52 -24.90
N PHE A 324 47.13 3.28 -26.04
CA PHE A 324 46.73 1.96 -26.55
C PHE A 324 47.59 1.54 -27.75
N ARG A 325 48.38 0.47 -27.62
CA ARG A 325 49.01 -0.18 -28.79
C ARG A 325 48.12 -1.36 -29.24
N ASN A 326 47.55 -1.27 -30.44
CA ASN A 326 46.68 -2.25 -31.12
C ASN A 326 45.28 -2.49 -30.51
N LEU A 327 44.28 -1.74 -30.97
CA LEU A 327 42.85 -1.97 -30.64
C LEU A 327 42.31 -3.23 -31.33
N THR A 328 41.78 -4.16 -30.53
CA THR A 328 40.96 -5.29 -31.00
C THR A 328 39.48 -4.92 -30.94
N PHE A 329 38.81 -5.03 -32.10
CA PHE A 329 37.39 -4.71 -32.26
C PHE A 329 36.48 -5.94 -32.15
N SER A 330 36.91 -6.91 -31.34
CA SER A 330 36.22 -8.18 -31.12
C SER A 330 36.38 -8.57 -29.66
N CYS A 331 35.30 -9.05 -29.05
CA CYS A 331 35.37 -9.58 -27.69
C CYS A 331 35.91 -11.01 -27.72
N ALA A 332 36.92 -11.30 -26.89
CA ALA A 332 37.45 -12.65 -26.75
C ALA A 332 36.40 -13.57 -26.11
N GLU A 333 36.22 -14.78 -26.64
CA GLU A 333 35.31 -15.76 -26.05
C GLU A 333 35.94 -16.36 -24.78
N SER A 334 35.19 -16.30 -23.68
CA SER A 334 35.53 -17.00 -22.44
C SER A 334 35.46 -18.52 -22.64
N ARG A 335 36.45 -19.25 -22.11
CA ARG A 335 36.46 -20.72 -22.06
C ARG A 335 35.92 -21.27 -20.73
N THR A 336 35.09 -20.52 -20.02
CA THR A 336 34.48 -21.01 -18.78
C THR A 336 33.25 -21.86 -19.06
N PHE A 337 33.17 -23.01 -18.37
CA PHE A 337 32.01 -23.89 -18.39
C PHE A 337 31.47 -24.02 -16.96
N PRO A 338 30.61 -23.09 -16.53
CA PRO A 338 30.09 -23.11 -15.17
C PRO A 338 29.04 -24.21 -14.99
N VAL A 339 28.98 -24.74 -13.77
CA VAL A 339 28.05 -25.79 -13.36
C VAL A 339 27.19 -25.26 -12.22
N PHE A 340 25.89 -25.29 -12.41
CA PHE A 340 24.89 -24.86 -11.45
C PHE A 340 24.36 -26.04 -10.61
N PHE A 341 24.54 -25.96 -9.30
CA PHE A 341 24.10 -26.95 -8.31
C PHE A 341 22.87 -26.46 -7.56
N ASN A 342 21.88 -27.34 -7.43
CA ASN A 342 20.69 -27.20 -6.61
C ASN A 342 20.78 -28.14 -5.37
N ALA A 343 19.82 -28.05 -4.44
CA ALA A 343 19.85 -28.76 -3.15
C ALA A 343 19.89 -30.30 -3.25
N THR A 344 19.52 -30.86 -4.40
CA THR A 344 19.52 -32.31 -4.65
C THR A 344 20.52 -32.71 -5.73
N SER A 345 21.45 -31.82 -6.06
CA SER A 345 22.38 -32.01 -7.15
C SER A 345 23.66 -32.71 -6.72
N PHE A 346 24.21 -33.55 -7.58
CA PHE A 346 25.56 -34.07 -7.45
C PHE A 346 26.19 -34.25 -8.82
N LEU A 347 27.52 -34.10 -8.87
CA LEU A 347 28.35 -34.38 -10.04
C LEU A 347 29.41 -35.40 -9.63
N LEU A 348 29.39 -36.58 -10.23
CA LEU A 348 30.39 -37.62 -10.05
C LEU A 348 31.38 -37.58 -11.21
N LEU A 349 32.65 -37.41 -10.87
CA LEU A 349 33.77 -37.41 -11.79
C LEU A 349 34.75 -38.54 -11.44
N THR A 350 35.45 -39.04 -12.45
CA THR A 350 36.46 -40.09 -12.31
C THR A 350 37.85 -39.48 -12.24
N GLY A 351 38.70 -39.99 -11.34
CA GLY A 351 40.12 -39.65 -11.29
C GLY A 351 41.00 -40.90 -11.17
N ARG A 352 42.24 -40.72 -10.71
CA ARG A 352 43.21 -41.82 -10.56
C ARG A 352 42.89 -42.67 -9.33
N THR A 353 43.02 -43.99 -9.47
CA THR A 353 42.87 -44.98 -8.38
C THR A 353 44.23 -45.37 -7.81
N ASP A 354 44.31 -45.60 -6.51
CA ASP A 354 45.52 -46.06 -5.80
C ASP A 354 46.74 -45.14 -6.00
N PHE A 355 46.50 -43.83 -6.00
CA PHE A 355 47.56 -42.81 -6.06
C PHE A 355 47.81 -42.24 -4.66
N ASP A 356 49.07 -41.94 -4.35
CA ASP A 356 49.59 -41.43 -3.07
C ASP A 356 49.44 -39.91 -2.91
N THR A 357 48.98 -39.25 -3.97
CA THR A 357 48.74 -37.80 -4.01
C THR A 357 47.34 -37.50 -4.51
N MET A 358 46.69 -36.52 -3.89
CA MET A 358 45.37 -36.02 -4.30
C MET A 358 45.47 -34.51 -4.46
N SER A 359 45.12 -34.02 -5.65
CA SER A 359 45.04 -32.59 -5.94
C SER A 359 43.66 -32.28 -6.50
N VAL A 360 42.96 -31.36 -5.86
CA VAL A 360 41.67 -30.86 -6.37
C VAL A 360 41.67 -29.34 -6.27
N SER A 361 41.37 -28.69 -7.39
CA SER A 361 41.13 -27.25 -7.41
C SER A 361 39.81 -26.92 -8.11
N LEU A 362 39.11 -25.92 -7.62
CA LEU A 362 37.84 -25.46 -8.17
C LEU A 362 37.63 -23.99 -7.83
N MET A 363 36.80 -23.30 -8.61
CA MET A 363 36.21 -22.04 -8.20
C MET A 363 34.74 -22.26 -7.84
N PHE A 364 34.26 -21.63 -6.77
CA PHE A 364 32.86 -21.68 -6.38
C PHE A 364 32.31 -20.29 -6.01
N ARG A 365 30.99 -20.13 -6.12
CA ARG A 365 30.25 -19.01 -5.54
C ARG A 365 28.89 -19.45 -4.99
N THR A 366 28.49 -18.92 -3.84
CA THR A 366 27.22 -19.25 -3.17
C THR A 366 26.78 -18.15 -2.20
N TRP A 367 25.50 -18.14 -1.86
CA TRP A 367 24.94 -17.36 -0.75
C TRP A 367 24.76 -18.18 0.54
N ASN A 368 24.84 -19.51 0.45
CA ASN A 368 24.63 -20.35 1.60
C ASN A 368 25.90 -20.41 2.47
N PRO A 369 25.80 -20.24 3.79
CA PRO A 369 26.95 -20.33 4.69
C PRO A 369 27.44 -21.78 4.89
N ASN A 370 26.62 -22.78 4.52
CA ASN A 370 26.92 -24.20 4.72
C ASN A 370 26.62 -25.01 3.45
N GLY A 371 27.48 -25.97 3.10
CA GLY A 371 27.25 -26.90 1.98
C GLY A 371 28.45 -27.79 1.63
N LEU A 372 28.20 -29.01 1.16
CA LEU A 372 29.25 -29.95 0.74
C LEU A 372 29.82 -29.58 -0.64
N LEU A 373 31.08 -29.14 -0.71
CA LEU A 373 31.75 -28.82 -1.99
C LEU A 373 32.24 -30.08 -2.70
N LEU A 374 32.99 -30.92 -1.99
CA LEU A 374 33.60 -32.14 -2.51
C LEU A 374 33.57 -33.27 -1.49
N PHE A 375 33.35 -34.49 -1.96
CA PHE A 375 33.60 -35.71 -1.22
C PHE A 375 34.32 -36.74 -2.09
N THR A 376 35.37 -37.37 -1.58
CA THR A 376 36.00 -38.51 -2.24
C THR A 376 36.28 -39.63 -1.23
N PRO A 377 35.88 -40.88 -1.50
CA PRO A 377 36.35 -42.02 -0.72
C PRO A 377 37.84 -42.25 -0.97
N LEU A 378 38.55 -42.59 0.10
CA LEU A 378 39.90 -43.14 0.05
C LEU A 378 39.81 -44.67 0.23
N LEU A 379 40.87 -45.40 -0.16
CA LEU A 379 40.94 -46.85 0.08
C LEU A 379 40.73 -47.20 1.56
N TYR A 380 41.20 -46.34 2.48
CA TYR A 380 41.06 -46.51 3.93
C TYR A 380 40.54 -45.24 4.60
N GLY A 381 39.40 -44.71 4.14
CA GLY A 381 38.82 -43.49 4.72
C GLY A 381 38.10 -42.61 3.69
N GLY A 382 38.23 -41.28 3.84
CA GLY A 382 37.68 -40.32 2.90
C GLY A 382 38.10 -38.88 3.20
N VAL A 383 37.91 -38.03 2.19
CA VAL A 383 38.13 -36.59 2.27
C VAL A 383 36.82 -35.88 1.97
N GLU A 384 36.45 -34.98 2.87
CA GLU A 384 35.30 -34.11 2.74
C GLU A 384 35.79 -32.65 2.73
N VAL A 385 35.35 -31.88 1.74
CA VAL A 385 35.53 -30.44 1.67
C VAL A 385 34.16 -29.81 1.71
N SER A 386 33.90 -29.01 2.73
CA SER A 386 32.61 -28.37 2.97
C SER A 386 32.79 -26.90 3.29
N LEU A 387 31.73 -26.13 3.10
CA LEU A 387 31.60 -24.78 3.62
C LEU A 387 30.87 -24.89 4.96
N THR A 388 31.42 -24.30 6.02
CA THR A 388 30.80 -24.21 7.36
C THR A 388 30.92 -22.79 7.89
N GLU A 389 29.79 -22.16 8.19
CA GLU A 389 29.74 -20.76 8.66
C GLU A 389 30.57 -19.79 7.78
N GLY A 390 30.55 -20.00 6.46
CA GLY A 390 31.29 -19.17 5.50
C GLY A 390 32.80 -19.41 5.46
N LYS A 391 33.31 -20.50 6.04
CA LYS A 391 34.71 -20.94 5.96
C LYS A 391 34.80 -22.27 5.22
N VAL A 392 35.86 -22.50 4.44
CA VAL A 392 36.10 -23.80 3.83
C VAL A 392 36.77 -24.70 4.85
N THR A 393 36.13 -25.82 5.17
CA THR A 393 36.60 -26.87 6.07
C THR A 393 36.87 -28.15 5.31
N VAL A 394 38.02 -28.76 5.60
CA VAL A 394 38.44 -30.06 5.07
C VAL A 394 38.50 -31.05 6.22
N HIS A 395 37.75 -32.14 6.11
CA HIS A 395 37.78 -33.27 7.04
C HIS A 395 38.38 -34.49 6.34
N ILE A 396 39.54 -34.93 6.80
CA ILE A 396 40.20 -36.14 6.33
C ILE A 396 40.05 -37.19 7.42
N TYR A 397 39.37 -38.30 7.13
CA TYR A 397 39.22 -39.42 8.05
C TYR A 397 39.94 -40.64 7.50
N VAL A 398 40.74 -41.32 8.33
CA VAL A 398 41.52 -42.50 7.95
C VAL A 398 41.25 -43.65 8.92
N THR A 399 40.95 -44.85 8.39
CA THR A 399 40.44 -46.01 9.15
C THR A 399 41.43 -47.18 9.27
N GLN A 400 42.64 -47.05 8.72
CA GLN A 400 43.57 -48.18 8.50
C GLN A 400 44.17 -48.80 9.79
N LYS A 401 44.25 -48.06 10.91
CA LYS A 401 44.79 -48.55 12.20
C LYS A 401 44.03 -48.02 13.42
N GLN A 402 43.86 -46.70 13.50
CA GLN A 402 43.08 -45.98 14.51
C GLN A 402 42.27 -44.92 13.79
N ASN A 403 41.02 -44.67 14.23
CA ASN A 403 40.16 -43.69 13.59
C ASN A 403 40.75 -42.29 13.81
N THR A 404 41.51 -41.80 12.83
CA THR A 404 42.23 -40.53 12.88
C THR A 404 41.51 -39.53 12.00
N ARG A 405 41.29 -38.33 12.54
CA ARG A 405 40.60 -37.23 11.87
C ARG A 405 41.53 -36.01 11.84
N VAL A 406 41.75 -35.46 10.66
CA VAL A 406 42.49 -34.22 10.43
C VAL A 406 41.52 -33.18 9.89
N ASP A 407 41.41 -32.06 10.60
CA ASP A 407 40.53 -30.95 10.25
C ASP A 407 41.36 -29.72 9.86
N ILE A 408 41.10 -29.16 8.68
CA ILE A 408 41.74 -27.94 8.18
C ILE A 408 40.64 -26.93 7.87
N SER A 409 40.81 -25.67 8.24
CA SER A 409 39.84 -24.62 7.93
C SER A 409 40.53 -23.34 7.52
N SER A 410 40.07 -22.70 6.44
CA SER A 410 40.60 -21.41 5.98
C SER A 410 39.51 -20.51 5.38
N GLY A 411 39.79 -19.20 5.35
CA GLY A 411 38.89 -18.16 4.88
C GLY A 411 37.84 -17.72 5.90
N SER A 412 37.03 -16.73 5.50
CA SER A 412 35.87 -16.22 6.25
C SER A 412 34.93 -15.49 5.30
N GLY A 413 33.62 -15.62 5.53
CA GLY A 413 32.60 -14.92 4.73
C GLY A 413 32.56 -15.30 3.24
N LEU A 414 32.99 -16.52 2.88
CA LEU A 414 33.08 -17.02 1.49
C LEU A 414 31.71 -17.32 0.85
N ASN A 415 30.63 -16.84 1.47
CA ASN A 415 29.24 -16.95 1.02
C ASN A 415 28.67 -15.58 0.65
N ASP A 416 29.50 -14.75 0.02
CA ASP A 416 29.22 -13.37 -0.39
C ASP A 416 28.76 -13.26 -1.87
N GLY A 417 28.51 -14.39 -2.52
CA GLY A 417 28.12 -14.48 -3.92
C GLY A 417 29.28 -14.32 -4.92
N GLN A 418 30.49 -13.99 -4.47
CA GLN A 418 31.66 -13.83 -5.33
C GLN A 418 32.33 -15.17 -5.68
N TRP A 419 33.10 -15.16 -6.76
CA TRP A 419 33.93 -16.30 -7.11
C TRP A 419 35.14 -16.41 -6.19
N HIS A 420 35.27 -17.56 -5.55
CA HIS A 420 36.44 -17.92 -4.74
C HIS A 420 37.13 -19.16 -5.29
N SER A 421 38.46 -19.16 -5.35
CA SER A 421 39.23 -20.36 -5.71
C SER A 421 39.60 -21.16 -4.47
N VAL A 422 39.47 -22.48 -4.58
CA VAL A 422 39.86 -23.45 -3.55
C VAL A 422 40.87 -24.39 -4.17
N HIS A 423 42.01 -24.55 -3.53
CA HIS A 423 43.03 -25.50 -3.92
C HIS A 423 43.39 -26.39 -2.73
N LEU A 424 43.07 -27.68 -2.84
CA LEU A 424 43.41 -28.70 -1.86
C LEU A 424 44.47 -29.63 -2.45
N LEU A 425 45.61 -29.70 -1.76
CA LEU A 425 46.69 -30.64 -2.06
C LEU A 425 46.91 -31.54 -0.86
N ALA A 426 46.72 -32.84 -1.02
CA ALA A 426 47.04 -33.85 -0.02
C ALA A 426 48.16 -34.78 -0.54
N LEU A 427 49.26 -34.82 0.21
CA LEU A 427 50.46 -35.63 -0.05
C LEU A 427 50.65 -36.62 1.11
N GLU A 428 51.60 -37.54 0.98
CA GLU A 428 51.84 -38.63 1.96
C GLU A 428 51.96 -38.18 3.44
N SER A 429 52.50 -36.99 3.70
CA SER A 429 52.78 -36.51 5.08
C SER A 429 52.06 -35.22 5.48
N PHE A 430 51.40 -34.53 4.55
CA PHE A 430 50.70 -33.29 4.85
C PHE A 430 49.59 -32.97 3.84
N ALA A 431 48.59 -32.22 4.31
CA ALA A 431 47.59 -31.58 3.47
C ALA A 431 47.74 -30.05 3.55
N MET A 432 47.48 -29.39 2.43
CA MET A 432 47.53 -27.94 2.27
C MET A 432 46.23 -27.45 1.62
N LEU A 433 45.58 -26.48 2.27
CA LEU A 433 44.42 -25.78 1.75
C LEU A 433 44.81 -24.34 1.46
N THR A 434 44.55 -23.86 0.23
CA THR A 434 44.76 -22.46 -0.17
C THR A 434 43.48 -21.88 -0.74
N ILE A 435 43.15 -20.63 -0.37
CA ILE A 435 41.96 -19.92 -0.81
C ILE A 435 42.36 -18.67 -1.60
N ASN A 436 41.73 -18.40 -2.74
CA ASN A 436 41.98 -17.23 -3.60
C ASN A 436 43.44 -17.02 -4.05
N GLY A 437 44.28 -18.07 -3.96
CA GLY A 437 45.71 -17.99 -4.27
C GLY A 437 46.53 -17.14 -3.30
N ASP A 438 45.97 -16.76 -2.16
CA ASP A 438 46.65 -15.94 -1.16
C ASP A 438 47.51 -16.85 -0.25
N GLU A 439 48.83 -16.65 -0.26
CA GLU A 439 49.76 -17.41 0.59
C GLU A 439 49.44 -17.26 2.09
N THR A 440 48.87 -16.12 2.51
CA THR A 440 48.46 -15.90 3.92
C THR A 440 47.24 -16.74 4.32
N SER A 441 46.44 -17.18 3.35
CA SER A 441 45.30 -18.08 3.55
C SER A 441 45.71 -19.56 3.54
N SER A 442 46.98 -19.87 3.26
CA SER A 442 47.46 -21.25 3.16
C SER A 442 47.57 -21.90 4.54
N VAL A 443 46.86 -23.01 4.73
CA VAL A 443 46.89 -23.78 5.99
C VAL A 443 47.43 -25.16 5.71
N ARG A 444 48.46 -25.56 6.46
CA ARG A 444 49.13 -26.86 6.34
C ARG A 444 48.89 -27.70 7.60
N ALA A 445 48.46 -28.95 7.42
CA ALA A 445 48.31 -29.93 8.50
C ALA A 445 49.07 -31.21 8.20
N THR A 446 49.76 -31.76 9.19
CA THR A 446 50.50 -33.03 9.07
C THR A 446 49.52 -34.20 9.09
N ILE A 447 49.68 -35.16 8.17
CA ILE A 447 48.85 -36.35 8.07
C ILE A 447 49.64 -37.54 8.66
N PRO A 448 49.10 -38.26 9.66
CA PRO A 448 49.84 -39.32 10.34
C PRO A 448 49.93 -40.64 9.55
N ILE A 449 49.29 -40.76 8.37
CA ILE A 449 49.12 -42.01 7.61
C ILE A 449 49.14 -41.69 6.09
N GLN A 450 49.59 -42.63 5.25
CA GLN A 450 49.54 -42.55 3.78
C GLN A 450 48.09 -42.56 3.25
N ILE A 451 47.80 -41.65 2.30
CA ILE A 451 46.51 -41.52 1.63
C ILE A 451 46.58 -42.27 0.30
N HIS A 452 45.55 -43.09 0.00
CA HIS A 452 45.40 -43.71 -1.32
C HIS A 452 44.00 -43.42 -1.89
N THR A 453 43.94 -42.87 -3.10
CA THR A 453 42.70 -42.41 -3.74
C THR A 453 41.80 -43.56 -4.22
N GLY A 454 40.47 -43.42 -4.07
CA GLY A 454 39.48 -44.38 -4.56
C GLY A 454 39.02 -44.15 -6.01
N GLY A 455 39.50 -43.08 -6.68
CA GLY A 455 39.22 -42.76 -8.08
C GLY A 455 37.83 -42.17 -8.39
N SER A 456 37.02 -41.85 -7.38
CA SER A 456 35.67 -41.27 -7.55
C SER A 456 35.54 -39.95 -6.78
N TYR A 457 35.14 -38.87 -7.44
CA TYR A 457 35.04 -37.55 -6.85
C TYR A 457 33.60 -37.02 -6.97
N TYR A 458 32.94 -36.78 -5.85
CA TYR A 458 31.57 -36.27 -5.77
C TYR A 458 31.58 -34.77 -5.47
N PHE A 459 31.08 -33.95 -6.38
CA PHE A 459 30.94 -32.52 -6.19
C PHE A 459 29.49 -32.15 -5.89
N GLY A 460 29.30 -31.19 -4.99
CA GLY A 460 28.03 -30.57 -4.63
C GLY A 460 27.07 -31.41 -3.78
N GLY A 461 27.17 -32.74 -3.81
CA GLY A 461 26.31 -33.64 -3.05
C GLY A 461 26.75 -35.10 -3.16
N LYS A 462 26.11 -35.99 -2.39
CA LYS A 462 26.31 -37.45 -2.46
C LYS A 462 25.05 -38.13 -2.99
N ASN A 463 25.19 -39.37 -3.47
CA ASN A 463 24.07 -40.17 -3.96
C ASN A 463 23.04 -40.46 -2.82
N LYS A 464 21.74 -40.54 -3.16
CA LYS A 464 20.59 -40.64 -2.23
C LYS A 464 20.67 -41.82 -1.25
N MET A 465 21.48 -42.85 -1.51
CA MET A 465 21.60 -44.03 -0.64
C MET A 465 22.39 -43.80 0.66
N ASP A 466 23.15 -42.70 0.80
CA ASP A 466 24.03 -42.43 1.95
C ASP A 466 23.69 -41.13 2.72
N GLN A 467 22.45 -40.63 2.64
CA GLN A 467 22.05 -39.42 3.38
C GLN A 467 21.95 -39.70 4.89
N LEU A 468 23.09 -39.63 5.59
CA LEU A 468 23.09 -39.48 7.05
C LEU A 468 22.43 -38.15 7.44
N PRO A 469 21.68 -38.11 8.56
CA PRO A 469 21.09 -36.88 9.07
C PRO A 469 22.20 -35.89 9.47
N GLY A 470 22.30 -34.77 8.76
CA GLY A 470 23.25 -33.69 9.03
C GLY A 470 23.92 -33.06 7.80
N PHE A 471 23.90 -33.73 6.64
CA PHE A 471 24.54 -33.21 5.43
C PHE A 471 23.61 -32.30 4.61
N ARG A 472 24.06 -31.09 4.29
CA ARG A 472 23.41 -30.21 3.31
C ARG A 472 24.21 -30.22 2.01
N SER A 473 23.58 -30.58 0.90
CA SER A 473 24.19 -30.42 -0.44
C SER A 473 24.48 -28.95 -0.71
N PHE A 474 25.53 -28.70 -1.48
CA PHE A 474 25.87 -27.36 -1.94
C PHE A 474 24.85 -26.87 -2.98
N GLN A 475 24.43 -25.62 -2.79
CA GLN A 475 23.69 -24.85 -3.78
C GLN A 475 24.58 -23.68 -4.19
N GLY A 476 24.83 -23.52 -5.48
CA GLY A 476 25.83 -22.57 -5.95
C GLY A 476 26.29 -22.86 -7.35
N CYS A 477 27.33 -22.16 -7.77
CA CYS A 477 28.01 -22.45 -9.02
C CYS A 477 29.43 -22.91 -8.76
N MET A 478 29.92 -23.83 -9.58
CA MET A 478 31.34 -24.19 -9.65
C MET A 478 31.86 -24.06 -11.08
N GLN A 479 33.14 -23.71 -11.22
CA GLN A 479 33.83 -23.71 -12.51
C GLN A 479 35.32 -24.03 -12.32
N LEU A 480 36.03 -24.25 -13.43
CA LEU A 480 37.47 -24.56 -13.42
C LEU A 480 37.82 -25.73 -12.48
N ILE A 481 37.01 -26.79 -12.52
CA ILE A 481 37.20 -28.00 -11.71
C ILE A 481 38.38 -28.79 -12.27
N HIS A 482 39.44 -28.91 -11.47
CA HIS A 482 40.58 -29.78 -11.73
C HIS A 482 40.56 -30.96 -10.77
N VAL A 483 40.74 -32.16 -11.32
CA VAL A 483 40.92 -33.41 -10.57
C VAL A 483 42.28 -33.97 -10.96
N ASP A 484 43.12 -34.25 -9.97
CA ASP A 484 44.49 -34.75 -10.17
C ASP A 484 45.31 -33.86 -11.13
N ASP A 485 45.22 -32.54 -10.94
CA ASP A 485 45.83 -31.47 -11.76
C ASP A 485 45.39 -31.41 -13.24
N GLN A 486 44.31 -32.11 -13.60
CA GLN A 486 43.71 -32.05 -14.95
C GLN A 486 42.37 -31.32 -14.93
N LEU A 487 42.22 -30.32 -15.80
CA LEU A 487 40.94 -29.64 -16.02
C LEU A 487 39.92 -30.61 -16.62
N VAL A 488 38.77 -30.71 -15.97
CA VAL A 488 37.71 -31.63 -16.39
C VAL A 488 36.95 -31.06 -17.59
N ASP A 489 36.79 -31.86 -18.64
CA ASP A 489 35.95 -31.53 -19.80
C ASP A 489 34.46 -31.79 -19.51
N LEU A 490 33.80 -30.78 -18.96
CA LEU A 490 32.38 -30.84 -18.61
C LEU A 490 31.45 -30.83 -19.83
N GLN A 491 31.93 -30.40 -21.00
CA GLN A 491 31.16 -30.48 -22.25
C GLN A 491 31.04 -31.94 -22.70
N ALA A 492 32.11 -32.73 -22.54
CA ALA A 492 32.06 -34.17 -22.78
C ALA A 492 31.10 -34.87 -21.80
N VAL A 493 31.04 -34.44 -20.53
CA VAL A 493 30.09 -34.97 -19.53
C VAL A 493 28.63 -34.70 -19.94
N GLU A 494 28.31 -33.51 -20.47
CA GLU A 494 26.97 -33.20 -21.01
C GLU A 494 26.58 -34.16 -22.16
N GLN A 495 27.57 -34.61 -22.95
CA GLN A 495 27.39 -35.49 -24.11
C GLN A 495 27.44 -37.00 -23.77
N GLY A 496 27.58 -37.37 -22.50
CA GLY A 496 27.56 -38.77 -22.05
C GLY A 496 28.92 -39.46 -21.92
N ALA A 497 30.02 -38.70 -21.83
CA ALA A 497 31.36 -39.19 -21.48
C ALA A 497 31.44 -39.66 -20.00
N PRO A 498 32.53 -40.31 -19.52
CA PRO A 498 32.56 -40.89 -18.17
C PRO A 498 32.39 -39.82 -17.08
N GLY A 499 31.28 -39.93 -16.35
CA GLY A 499 30.82 -39.03 -15.31
C GLY A 499 29.30 -39.17 -15.17
N THR A 500 28.74 -38.94 -13.99
CA THR A 500 27.29 -38.97 -13.79
C THR A 500 26.82 -37.75 -13.03
N PHE A 501 25.63 -37.25 -13.35
CA PHE A 501 25.07 -36.09 -12.67
C PHE A 501 23.56 -36.23 -12.50
N GLU A 502 23.01 -35.57 -11.48
CA GLU A 502 21.56 -35.47 -11.27
C GLU A 502 21.23 -34.02 -10.87
N ASN A 503 20.14 -33.46 -11.43
CA ASN A 503 19.61 -32.14 -11.12
C ASN A 503 20.59 -30.97 -11.28
N ILE A 504 21.58 -31.06 -12.16
CA ILE A 504 22.58 -30.01 -12.41
C ILE A 504 22.21 -29.19 -13.66
N GLY A 505 22.47 -27.89 -13.62
CA GLY A 505 22.49 -27.03 -14.82
C GLY A 505 23.92 -26.95 -15.36
N LEU A 506 24.20 -27.65 -16.46
CA LEU A 506 25.52 -27.59 -17.11
C LEU A 506 25.61 -26.33 -18.00
N ASN A 507 26.81 -25.77 -18.08
CA ASN A 507 27.13 -24.62 -18.92
C ASN A 507 26.31 -23.37 -18.59
N MET A 508 25.94 -23.19 -17.32
CA MET A 508 25.19 -22.04 -16.83
C MET A 508 25.47 -21.80 -15.35
N CYS A 509 25.29 -20.56 -14.90
CA CYS A 509 25.31 -20.22 -13.48
C CYS A 509 24.14 -19.30 -13.15
N ALA A 510 23.10 -19.87 -12.55
CA ALA A 510 21.85 -19.18 -12.22
C ALA A 510 21.80 -18.73 -10.76
N ILE A 511 22.84 -18.03 -10.31
CA ILE A 511 22.85 -17.38 -8.99
C ILE A 511 22.06 -16.07 -9.07
N ILE A 512 21.28 -15.77 -8.03
CA ILE A 512 20.45 -14.56 -7.95
C ILE A 512 20.80 -13.84 -6.65
N ASP A 513 21.13 -12.55 -6.73
CA ASP A 513 21.21 -11.67 -5.58
C ASP A 513 19.82 -11.11 -5.27
N ARG A 514 19.20 -11.59 -4.20
CA ARG A 514 17.87 -11.18 -3.70
C ARG A 514 17.90 -9.96 -2.80
N CYS A 515 19.10 -9.45 -2.48
CA CYS A 515 19.27 -8.19 -1.77
C CYS A 515 19.51 -7.01 -2.73
N VAL A 516 19.48 -7.23 -4.04
CA VAL A 516 19.66 -6.19 -5.06
C VAL A 516 18.53 -6.28 -6.10
N PRO A 517 17.64 -5.28 -6.19
CA PRO A 517 17.58 -4.08 -5.34
C PRO A 517 17.27 -4.42 -3.87
N ASN A 518 17.66 -3.55 -2.94
CA ASN A 518 17.39 -3.79 -1.53
C ASN A 518 15.88 -3.68 -1.26
N HIS A 519 15.24 -4.81 -0.96
CA HIS A 519 13.83 -4.88 -0.61
C HIS A 519 13.55 -4.55 0.88
N CYS A 520 14.58 -4.30 1.68
CA CYS A 520 14.43 -3.85 3.05
C CYS A 520 14.30 -2.32 3.05
N GLU A 521 13.14 -1.84 3.46
CA GLU A 521 12.78 -0.42 3.47
C GLU A 521 13.36 0.30 4.70
N HIS A 522 13.29 1.63 4.69
CA HIS A 522 13.69 2.50 5.81
C HIS A 522 15.11 2.23 6.35
N GLY A 523 16.06 1.95 5.44
CA GLY A 523 17.46 1.69 5.80
C GLY A 523 17.72 0.30 6.41
N GLY A 524 16.75 -0.62 6.36
CA GLY A 524 16.90 -1.98 6.84
C GLY A 524 18.06 -2.73 6.17
N ARG A 525 18.80 -3.53 6.95
CA ARG A 525 19.93 -4.30 6.44
C ARG A 525 19.47 -5.63 5.86
N CYS A 526 19.71 -5.83 4.56
CA CYS A 526 19.42 -7.09 3.89
C CYS A 526 20.54 -8.12 4.09
N SER A 527 20.12 -9.35 4.34
CA SER A 527 20.95 -10.56 4.34
C SER A 527 20.24 -11.64 3.54
N GLN A 528 20.97 -12.63 2.99
CA GLN A 528 20.33 -13.65 2.18
C GLN A 528 20.95 -15.03 2.26
N THR A 529 20.14 -15.98 1.82
CA THR A 529 20.47 -17.37 1.56
C THR A 529 20.04 -17.71 0.13
N TRP A 530 20.26 -18.94 -0.29
CA TRP A 530 19.88 -19.39 -1.63
C TRP A 530 18.38 -19.28 -1.94
N ASP A 531 17.52 -19.53 -0.96
CA ASP A 531 16.07 -19.58 -1.17
C ASP A 531 15.35 -18.29 -0.76
N THR A 532 15.94 -17.50 0.16
CA THR A 532 15.26 -16.37 0.79
C THR A 532 16.25 -15.30 1.29
N PHE A 533 15.87 -14.02 1.21
CA PHE A 533 16.49 -12.91 1.95
C PHE A 533 15.82 -12.65 3.33
N SER A 534 16.44 -11.84 4.18
CA SER A 534 15.92 -11.39 5.48
C SER A 534 16.36 -9.96 5.78
N CYS A 535 15.45 -9.17 6.35
CA CYS A 535 15.70 -7.79 6.72
C CYS A 535 15.89 -7.67 8.24
N ALA A 536 16.97 -7.00 8.64
CA ALA A 536 17.16 -6.56 10.01
C ALA A 536 16.65 -5.11 10.14
N CYS A 537 15.54 -4.94 10.86
CA CYS A 537 14.85 -3.66 11.04
C CYS A 537 15.22 -2.94 12.35
N GLU A 538 16.16 -3.48 13.12
CA GLU A 538 16.57 -2.90 14.41
C GLU A 538 17.10 -1.47 14.23
N GLY A 539 16.58 -0.53 15.02
CA GLY A 539 16.98 0.89 14.97
C GLY A 539 16.34 1.72 13.86
N THR A 540 15.48 1.14 13.02
CA THR A 540 14.80 1.87 11.92
C THR A 540 13.49 2.54 12.34
N GLY A 541 12.84 2.07 13.42
CA GLY A 541 11.48 2.49 13.77
C GLY A 541 10.37 1.69 13.06
N TYR A 542 10.76 0.70 12.24
CA TYR A 542 9.86 -0.16 11.46
C TYR A 542 10.06 -1.64 11.80
N THR A 543 9.05 -2.44 11.45
CA THR A 543 8.98 -3.90 11.64
C THR A 543 8.37 -4.57 10.41
N GLY A 544 8.13 -5.88 10.49
CA GLY A 544 7.64 -6.68 9.37
C GLY A 544 8.79 -7.31 8.57
N ALA A 545 8.44 -8.16 7.60
CA ALA A 545 9.43 -8.94 6.84
C ALA A 545 10.34 -8.08 5.95
N THR A 546 9.89 -6.89 5.57
CA THR A 546 10.60 -5.93 4.71
C THR A 546 10.86 -4.58 5.40
N CYS A 547 10.67 -4.49 6.72
CA CYS A 547 10.75 -3.22 7.47
C CYS A 547 9.78 -2.14 6.97
N HIS A 548 8.58 -2.55 6.52
CA HIS A 548 7.55 -1.66 5.98
C HIS A 548 6.58 -1.16 7.06
N THR A 549 6.31 -1.98 8.09
CA THR A 549 5.25 -1.70 9.07
C THR A 549 5.74 -0.75 10.16
N PRO A 550 5.13 0.42 10.36
CA PRO A 550 5.57 1.37 11.38
C PRO A 550 5.32 0.84 12.80
N VAL A 551 6.29 1.05 13.71
CA VAL A 551 6.14 0.68 15.14
C VAL A 551 5.34 1.71 15.92
N HIS A 552 5.35 2.96 15.45
CA HIS A 552 4.76 4.11 16.13
C HIS A 552 3.39 4.48 15.54
N GLU A 553 2.57 5.19 16.31
CA GLU A 553 1.27 5.66 15.82
C GLU A 553 1.43 6.90 14.95
N GLN A 554 0.45 7.12 14.07
CA GLN A 554 0.52 8.22 13.12
C GLN A 554 0.29 9.60 13.75
N SER A 555 -0.38 9.66 14.90
CA SER A 555 -0.68 10.92 15.57
C SER A 555 -0.90 10.78 17.08
N CYS A 556 -0.87 11.92 17.76
CA CYS A 556 -1.26 11.99 19.17
C CYS A 556 -2.73 11.59 19.39
N GLU A 557 -3.61 11.85 18.41
CA GLU A 557 -5.03 11.47 18.47
C GLU A 557 -5.18 9.94 18.46
N ALA A 558 -4.41 9.25 17.61
CA ALA A 558 -4.36 7.79 17.59
C ALA A 558 -3.93 7.20 18.95
N TYR A 559 -2.90 7.79 19.59
CA TYR A 559 -2.48 7.38 20.94
C TYR A 559 -3.55 7.59 22.01
N LYS A 560 -4.28 8.72 22.00
CA LYS A 560 -5.40 8.96 22.92
C LYS A 560 -6.46 7.86 22.80
N HIS A 561 -6.81 7.46 21.58
CA HIS A 561 -7.79 6.40 21.33
C HIS A 561 -7.32 4.98 21.71
N LEU A 562 -6.02 4.81 21.95
CA LEU A 562 -5.45 3.59 22.54
C LEU A 562 -5.40 3.64 24.08
N GLY A 563 -5.90 4.71 24.70
CA GLY A 563 -5.92 4.90 26.15
C GLY A 563 -4.61 5.40 26.73
N LYS A 564 -3.75 6.06 25.93
CA LYS A 564 -2.54 6.73 26.41
C LYS A 564 -2.86 8.12 26.97
N THR A 565 -1.96 8.66 27.81
CA THR A 565 -2.07 9.97 28.48
C THR A 565 -1.07 10.97 27.90
N SER A 566 -1.13 12.25 28.30
CA SER A 566 -0.17 13.26 27.86
C SER A 566 1.27 12.92 28.24
N ASP A 567 2.16 12.89 27.24
CA ASP A 567 3.61 12.66 27.37
C ASP A 567 4.29 12.97 26.02
N MET A 568 5.60 12.78 25.94
CA MET A 568 6.36 12.79 24.70
C MET A 568 6.26 11.44 23.99
N TYR A 569 5.75 11.43 22.75
CA TYR A 569 5.59 10.24 21.93
C TYR A 569 6.38 10.33 20.63
N TRP A 570 6.81 9.19 20.12
CA TRP A 570 7.23 9.07 18.72
C TRP A 570 5.97 8.91 17.87
N ILE A 571 5.86 9.70 16.81
CA ILE A 571 4.78 9.59 15.83
C ILE A 571 5.37 9.37 14.44
N ASP A 572 4.57 8.73 13.59
CA ASP A 572 4.90 8.44 12.19
C ASP A 572 3.70 8.78 11.28
N PRO A 573 3.49 10.07 10.95
CA PRO A 573 2.27 10.53 10.29
C PRO A 573 2.03 9.96 8.88
N ASP A 574 3.10 9.70 8.13
CA ASP A 574 3.05 9.09 6.80
C ASP A 574 3.04 7.55 6.84
N GLY A 575 3.30 6.95 8.00
CA GLY A 575 3.24 5.50 8.20
C GLY A 575 4.36 4.82 7.40
N SER A 576 4.02 3.98 6.44
CA SER A 576 5.02 3.33 5.57
C SER A 576 5.56 4.26 4.46
N GLY A 577 5.48 5.57 4.67
CA GLY A 577 6.04 6.58 3.78
C GLY A 577 7.55 6.78 4.00
N PRO A 578 8.21 7.64 3.22
CA PRO A 578 9.66 7.78 3.23
C PRO A 578 10.23 8.51 4.45
N LEU A 579 9.41 9.14 5.30
CA LEU A 579 9.89 9.94 6.42
C LEU A 579 10.12 9.07 7.66
N GLU A 580 11.24 9.28 8.35
CA GLU A 580 11.50 8.57 9.59
C GLU A 580 10.58 9.07 10.73
N PRO A 581 10.20 8.18 11.69
CA PRO A 581 9.43 8.57 12.86
C PRO A 581 10.15 9.63 13.68
N PHE A 582 9.39 10.54 14.28
CA PHE A 582 9.96 11.65 15.07
C PHE A 582 9.19 11.90 16.36
N LYS A 583 9.87 12.54 17.31
CA LYS A 583 9.34 12.75 18.66
C LYS A 583 8.60 14.08 18.79
N VAL A 584 7.40 14.04 19.37
CA VAL A 584 6.55 15.22 19.63
C VAL A 584 6.02 15.22 21.06
N ASN A 585 5.62 16.40 21.55
CA ASN A 585 4.89 16.51 22.81
C ASN A 585 3.39 16.40 22.56
N CYS A 586 2.74 15.37 23.11
CA CYS A 586 1.30 15.19 23.01
C CYS A 586 0.62 15.62 24.31
N ASN A 587 -0.21 16.66 24.25
CA ASN A 587 -1.07 17.06 25.35
C ASN A 587 -2.52 16.62 25.07
N MET A 588 -2.91 15.49 25.67
CA MET A 588 -4.19 14.82 25.50
C MET A 588 -5.13 15.17 26.66
N THR A 589 -6.05 16.10 26.44
CA THR A 589 -7.15 16.43 27.38
C THR A 589 -8.45 15.73 26.96
N GLU A 590 -9.48 15.73 27.81
CA GLU A 590 -10.78 15.12 27.48
C GLU A 590 -11.37 15.71 26.19
N GLU A 591 -11.31 17.04 26.03
CA GLU A 591 -11.88 17.75 24.88
C GLU A 591 -10.94 17.83 23.67
N LYS A 592 -9.63 18.01 23.87
CA LYS A 592 -8.68 18.33 22.78
C LYS A 592 -7.35 17.61 22.90
N VAL A 593 -6.77 17.24 21.74
CA VAL A 593 -5.41 16.71 21.64
C VAL A 593 -4.53 17.70 20.91
N TRP A 594 -3.46 18.13 21.57
CA TRP A 594 -2.47 19.04 21.00
C TRP A 594 -1.16 18.31 20.73
N THR A 595 -0.67 18.42 19.51
CA THR A 595 0.70 18.10 19.10
C THR A 595 1.52 19.38 19.16
N THR A 596 2.57 19.41 19.99
CA THR A 596 3.41 20.59 20.20
C THR A 596 4.85 20.32 19.78
N VAL A 597 5.41 21.20 18.96
CA VAL A 597 6.81 21.16 18.50
C VAL A 597 7.51 22.48 18.84
N ALA A 598 8.58 22.40 19.60
CA ALA A 598 9.37 23.57 20.00
C ALA A 598 10.45 23.91 18.96
N ASN A 599 10.75 25.20 18.86
CA ASN A 599 11.92 25.72 18.14
C ASN A 599 13.04 26.09 19.14
N ASP A 600 14.22 26.38 18.64
CA ASP A 600 15.42 26.72 19.42
C ASP A 600 15.49 28.20 19.87
N LEU A 601 14.61 29.07 19.38
CA LEU A 601 14.61 30.49 19.72
C LEU A 601 14.07 30.71 21.13
N LEU A 602 14.91 31.27 22.00
CA LEU A 602 14.52 31.68 23.34
C LEU A 602 13.56 32.88 23.28
N ALA A 603 12.65 32.95 24.25
CA ALA A 603 11.77 34.11 24.39
C ALA A 603 12.59 35.38 24.65
N GLN A 604 12.21 36.48 24.00
CA GLN A 604 12.86 37.80 24.09
C GLN A 604 14.32 37.80 23.61
N SER A 605 14.66 36.96 22.63
CA SER A 605 15.98 36.94 21.98
C SER A 605 16.30 38.27 21.32
N PRO A 606 17.43 38.93 21.64
CA PRO A 606 17.82 40.19 21.01
C PRO A 606 18.26 39.96 19.55
N VAL A 607 17.84 40.86 18.66
CA VAL A 607 18.27 40.88 17.26
C VAL A 607 19.51 41.78 17.15
N GLY A 608 20.60 41.27 16.56
CA GLY A 608 21.82 42.04 16.35
C GLY A 608 21.63 43.23 15.41
N SER A 609 22.53 44.20 15.47
CA SER A 609 22.63 45.28 14.50
C SER A 609 23.33 44.76 13.24
N GLY A 610 22.66 44.81 12.08
CA GLY A 610 23.29 44.46 10.79
C GLY A 610 24.42 45.45 10.46
N GLU A 611 25.53 44.95 9.91
CA GLU A 611 26.55 45.82 9.29
C GLU A 611 25.97 46.39 7.98
N ASP A 612 26.06 47.71 7.79
CA ASP A 612 25.66 48.46 6.58
C ASP A 612 24.29 48.10 5.94
N LEU A 613 23.21 48.71 6.44
CA LEU A 613 21.86 48.74 5.83
C LEU A 613 21.18 47.38 5.53
N GLU A 614 21.79 46.25 5.88
CA GLU A 614 21.22 44.92 5.67
C GLU A 614 20.18 44.53 6.73
N MET A 615 19.11 43.89 6.27
CA MET A 615 18.08 43.27 7.09
C MET A 615 18.66 42.04 7.80
N VAL A 616 18.32 41.85 9.08
CA VAL A 616 18.83 40.73 9.86
C VAL A 616 17.85 39.56 9.75
N THR A 617 18.35 38.41 9.28
CA THR A 617 17.57 37.18 9.19
C THR A 617 17.83 36.29 10.39
N VAL A 618 16.77 35.95 11.11
CA VAL A 618 16.80 35.03 12.26
C VAL A 618 16.13 33.72 11.86
N HIS A 619 16.93 32.67 11.72
CA HIS A 619 16.46 31.32 11.39
C HIS A 619 15.98 30.59 12.64
N LEU A 620 14.86 29.87 12.53
CA LEU A 620 14.36 28.99 13.58
C LEU A 620 14.70 27.55 13.23
N ASN A 621 15.42 26.87 14.12
CA ASN A 621 15.66 25.44 13.97
C ASN A 621 14.66 24.67 14.83
N TYR A 622 13.97 23.73 14.18
CA TYR A 622 13.14 22.75 14.83
C TYR A 622 13.93 21.44 14.97
N SER A 623 13.56 20.59 15.92
CA SER A 623 14.20 19.29 16.14
C SER A 623 13.91 18.24 15.05
N MET A 624 13.37 18.65 13.90
CA MET A 624 12.84 17.79 12.84
C MET A 624 12.92 18.50 11.48
N SER A 625 12.82 17.74 10.38
CA SER A 625 12.91 18.27 9.03
C SER A 625 11.68 19.11 8.64
N SER A 626 11.82 19.95 7.61
CA SER A 626 10.70 20.72 7.06
C SER A 626 9.60 19.81 6.47
N GLU A 627 9.97 18.65 5.94
CA GLU A 627 9.02 17.64 5.44
C GLU A 627 8.21 17.02 6.59
N GLN A 628 8.86 16.67 7.71
CA GLN A 628 8.19 16.17 8.92
C GLN A 628 7.25 17.22 9.54
N LEU A 629 7.60 18.50 9.54
CA LEU A 629 6.70 19.57 10.01
C LEU A 629 5.45 19.73 9.12
N ASN A 630 5.61 19.54 7.81
CA ASN A 630 4.52 19.63 6.86
C ASN A 630 3.50 18.51 7.06
N THR A 631 3.90 17.31 7.49
CA THR A 631 2.95 16.22 7.74
C THR A 631 2.05 16.52 8.94
N ILE A 632 2.60 17.12 10.02
CA ILE A 632 1.82 17.54 11.20
C ILE A 632 0.81 18.64 10.83
N THR A 633 1.25 19.67 10.10
CA THR A 633 0.38 20.81 9.76
C THR A 633 -0.70 20.44 8.74
N SER A 634 -0.39 19.55 7.80
CA SER A 634 -1.34 19.13 6.76
C SER A 634 -2.48 18.24 7.29
N SER A 635 -2.17 17.30 8.20
CA SER A 635 -3.17 16.40 8.81
C SER A 635 -4.00 17.09 9.90
N ALA A 636 -3.47 18.14 10.52
CA ALA A 636 -4.18 18.88 11.57
C ALA A 636 -5.41 19.65 11.05
N GLU A 637 -6.43 19.72 11.89
CA GLU A 637 -7.62 20.54 11.65
C GLU A 637 -7.30 22.03 11.87
N HIS A 638 -6.54 22.33 12.94
CA HIS A 638 -6.15 23.69 13.31
C HIS A 638 -4.73 23.72 13.85
N CYS A 639 -3.96 24.73 13.45
CA CYS A 639 -2.62 24.97 13.97
C CYS A 639 -2.47 26.44 14.38
N GLU A 640 -1.75 26.66 15.46
CA GLU A 640 -1.45 27.96 16.01
C GLU A 640 0.03 28.10 16.37
N GLN A 641 0.56 29.31 16.24
CA GLN A 641 1.90 29.66 16.71
C GLN A 641 1.92 31.10 17.23
N HIS A 642 2.44 31.28 18.45
CA HIS A 642 2.53 32.60 19.07
C HIS A 642 3.76 33.36 18.58
N VAL A 643 3.62 34.65 18.29
CA VAL A 643 4.72 35.55 17.92
C VAL A 643 4.63 36.85 18.73
N ALA A 644 5.78 37.36 19.18
CA ALA A 644 5.87 38.68 19.81
C ALA A 644 7.12 39.43 19.36
N TYR A 645 6.94 40.74 19.12
CA TYR A 645 7.97 41.69 18.75
C TYR A 645 8.07 42.76 19.84
N GLY A 646 9.13 42.68 20.65
CA GLY A 646 9.49 43.72 21.60
C GLY A 646 10.43 44.72 20.95
N CYS A 647 10.13 46.01 21.05
CA CYS A 647 10.84 47.03 20.28
C CYS A 647 11.18 48.27 21.11
N ARG A 648 12.20 48.98 20.67
CA ARG A 648 12.54 50.34 21.07
C ARG A 648 13.20 51.02 19.88
N MET A 649 12.62 52.10 19.35
CA MET A 649 13.14 52.79 18.15
C MET A 649 13.42 51.82 16.98
N SER A 650 12.60 50.77 16.84
CA SER A 650 12.69 49.77 15.78
C SER A 650 11.26 49.43 15.34
N ARG A 651 10.93 49.76 14.09
CA ARG A 651 9.57 49.64 13.54
C ARG A 651 9.32 48.23 13.03
N LEU A 652 8.09 47.76 13.18
CA LEU A 652 7.70 46.42 12.78
C LEU A 652 7.16 46.41 11.36
N LEU A 653 6.05 47.11 11.12
CA LEU A 653 5.49 47.26 9.78
C LEU A 653 6.00 48.59 9.21
N ASN A 654 5.26 49.70 9.31
CA ASN A 654 5.67 51.06 8.98
C ASN A 654 4.49 52.02 9.25
N THR A 655 4.37 53.12 8.50
CA THR A 655 3.14 53.88 8.35
C THR A 655 2.11 53.14 7.47
N PRO A 656 0.81 53.50 7.53
CA PRO A 656 -0.25 52.92 6.69
C PRO A 656 -0.02 52.86 5.17
N GLU A 657 0.94 53.64 4.65
CA GLU A 657 1.27 53.79 3.23
C GLU A 657 2.70 53.29 2.90
N GLY A 658 3.48 52.88 3.90
CA GLY A 658 4.88 52.48 3.75
C GLY A 658 5.08 50.96 3.62
N SER A 659 6.21 50.55 3.05
CA SER A 659 6.60 49.13 3.01
C SER A 659 6.97 48.62 4.41
N PRO A 660 6.61 47.38 4.78
CA PRO A 660 6.92 46.81 6.08
C PRO A 660 8.44 46.58 6.27
N TYR A 661 8.96 46.87 7.46
CA TYR A 661 10.37 46.66 7.82
C TYR A 661 10.67 45.23 8.25
N THR A 662 9.70 44.57 8.90
CA THR A 662 9.83 43.22 9.44
C THR A 662 8.73 42.33 8.89
N TRP A 663 9.08 41.10 8.54
CA TRP A 663 8.13 40.06 8.12
C TRP A 663 8.63 38.69 8.54
N TRP A 664 7.72 37.73 8.55
CA TRP A 664 8.07 36.34 8.81
C TRP A 664 7.89 35.52 7.53
N VAL A 665 8.64 34.42 7.45
CA VAL A 665 8.62 33.51 6.32
C VAL A 665 8.17 32.14 6.77
N GLY A 666 7.14 31.65 6.10
CA GLY A 666 6.43 30.44 6.46
C GLY A 666 6.77 29.23 5.59
N ARG A 667 5.81 28.32 5.49
CA ARG A 667 5.81 27.20 4.56
C ARG A 667 6.00 27.68 3.11
N GLY A 668 6.72 26.91 2.29
CA GLY A 668 6.95 27.26 0.88
C GLY A 668 7.90 28.45 0.64
N ASN A 669 8.58 28.93 1.69
CA ASN A 669 9.44 30.13 1.64
C ASN A 669 8.65 31.41 1.29
N GLU A 670 7.36 31.44 1.63
CA GLU A 670 6.46 32.57 1.37
C GLU A 670 6.59 33.66 2.43
N LYS A 671 6.63 34.92 1.99
CA LYS A 671 6.74 36.10 2.87
C LYS A 671 5.38 36.56 3.34
N HIS A 672 5.22 36.75 4.65
CA HIS A 672 3.97 37.18 5.26
C HIS A 672 4.14 38.49 6.05
N PHE A 673 3.37 39.50 5.66
CA PHE A 673 3.43 40.86 6.21
C PHE A 673 2.36 41.14 7.27
N TYR A 674 1.56 40.15 7.64
CA TYR A 674 0.61 40.26 8.74
C TYR A 674 1.26 39.74 10.03
N TRP A 675 0.88 40.33 11.16
CA TRP A 675 1.38 39.95 12.48
C TRP A 675 0.34 39.17 13.29
N GLY A 676 0.75 38.65 14.45
CA GLY A 676 -0.15 37.91 15.36
C GLY A 676 -1.44 38.68 15.66
N GLY A 677 -2.58 38.00 15.54
CA GLY A 677 -3.92 38.61 15.68
C GLY A 677 -4.49 39.31 14.43
N SER A 678 -3.75 39.35 13.33
CA SER A 678 -4.19 39.88 12.02
C SER A 678 -4.32 38.76 10.96
N GLY A 679 -5.09 39.02 9.90
CA GLY A 679 -5.30 38.10 8.78
C GLY A 679 -4.34 38.32 7.59
N PRO A 680 -4.18 37.34 6.67
CA PRO A 680 -3.37 37.44 5.48
C PRO A 680 -3.74 38.66 4.63
N GLY A 681 -2.70 39.34 4.13
CA GLY A 681 -2.85 40.58 3.35
C GLY A 681 -3.16 41.82 4.19
N VAL A 682 -3.35 41.69 5.51
CA VAL A 682 -3.64 42.82 6.40
C VAL A 682 -2.37 43.24 7.15
N GLN A 683 -1.79 44.36 6.74
CA GLN A 683 -0.59 44.97 7.36
C GLN A 683 -0.95 45.74 8.64
N LYS A 684 -1.52 45.04 9.61
CA LYS A 684 -1.84 45.57 10.95
C LYS A 684 -1.45 44.55 12.01
N CYS A 685 -1.20 45.02 13.23
CA CYS A 685 -1.09 44.17 14.41
C CYS A 685 -2.46 44.00 15.08
N ALA A 686 -2.57 43.10 16.06
CA ALA A 686 -3.80 42.89 16.84
C ALA A 686 -4.43 44.22 17.32
N CYS A 687 -3.61 45.14 17.88
CA CYS A 687 -4.12 46.42 18.36
C CYS A 687 -4.71 47.31 17.26
N GLY A 688 -4.20 47.18 16.03
CA GLY A 688 -4.66 47.94 14.87
C GLY A 688 -5.96 47.40 14.29
N ILE A 689 -6.24 46.11 14.48
CA ILE A 689 -7.53 45.48 14.17
C ILE A 689 -8.57 45.89 15.22
N GLU A 690 -8.21 45.80 16.50
CA GLU A 690 -9.08 46.13 17.63
C GLU A 690 -9.27 47.65 17.85
N ARG A 691 -8.47 48.49 17.16
CA ARG A 691 -8.45 49.95 17.28
C ARG A 691 -8.12 50.46 18.68
N ASN A 692 -7.22 49.77 19.38
CA ASN A 692 -6.78 50.07 20.75
C ASN A 692 -5.25 50.25 20.87
N CYS A 693 -4.53 50.47 19.77
CA CYS A 693 -3.10 50.82 19.83
C CYS A 693 -2.87 52.09 20.66
N THR A 694 -1.71 52.16 21.32
CA THR A 694 -1.33 53.27 22.22
C THR A 694 -1.33 54.62 21.50
N ASP A 695 -0.87 54.66 20.25
CA ASP A 695 -1.00 55.81 19.36
C ASP A 695 -1.92 55.44 18.19
N PRO A 696 -3.09 56.08 18.04
CA PRO A 696 -4.06 55.76 17.00
C PRO A 696 -3.58 56.09 15.57
N LYS A 697 -2.43 56.76 15.40
CA LYS A 697 -1.83 57.03 14.08
C LYS A 697 -1.13 55.82 13.47
N TYR A 698 -0.77 54.83 14.27
CA TYR A 698 -0.02 53.65 13.83
C TYR A 698 -0.89 52.39 13.90
N PHE A 699 -0.54 51.37 13.10
CA PHE A 699 -1.25 50.09 13.07
C PHE A 699 -0.61 49.00 13.95
N CYS A 700 0.54 49.30 14.54
CA CYS A 700 1.26 48.51 15.53
C CYS A 700 1.88 49.45 16.58
N ASN A 701 1.98 49.02 17.83
CA ASN A 701 2.58 49.84 18.90
C ASN A 701 4.07 50.11 18.66
N CYS A 702 4.77 49.16 18.04
CA CYS A 702 6.20 49.25 17.75
C CYS A 702 6.57 50.26 16.66
N ASP A 703 5.60 50.72 15.87
CA ASP A 703 5.86 51.73 14.84
C ASP A 703 5.95 53.16 15.43
N ALA A 704 5.58 53.35 16.69
CA ALA A 704 5.60 54.65 17.39
C ALA A 704 6.98 55.06 17.96
N ASP A 705 8.06 54.33 17.64
CA ASP A 705 9.45 54.55 18.11
C ASP A 705 9.61 54.61 19.65
N GLN A 706 8.62 54.12 20.41
CA GLN A 706 8.65 53.99 21.87
C GLN A 706 8.97 52.54 22.29
N ARG A 707 9.28 52.35 23.58
CA ARG A 707 9.43 50.99 24.11
C ARG A 707 8.07 50.33 24.23
N GLN A 708 7.78 49.39 23.33
CA GLN A 708 6.47 48.74 23.20
C GLN A 708 6.65 47.25 22.87
N GLU A 709 5.54 46.51 22.84
CA GLU A 709 5.49 45.12 22.39
C GLU A 709 4.22 44.88 21.59
N ASP A 710 4.34 44.22 20.44
CA ASP A 710 3.22 43.72 19.64
C ASP A 710 3.27 42.18 19.59
N SER A 711 2.25 41.55 20.16
CA SER A 711 2.14 40.09 20.24
C SER A 711 0.81 39.58 19.70
N GLY A 712 0.79 38.29 19.35
CA GLY A 712 -0.44 37.60 18.98
C GLY A 712 -0.20 36.22 18.43
N VAL A 713 -1.27 35.58 17.97
CA VAL A 713 -1.26 34.20 17.48
C VAL A 713 -1.46 34.18 15.97
N LEU A 714 -0.62 33.42 15.27
CA LEU A 714 -0.77 33.06 13.87
C LEU A 714 -1.61 31.77 13.80
N MET A 715 -2.70 31.78 13.02
CA MET A 715 -3.67 30.66 12.98
C MET A 715 -3.88 30.06 11.58
N TYR A 716 -3.19 30.59 10.56
CA TYR A 716 -3.34 30.15 9.17
C TYR A 716 -2.40 28.98 8.91
N LYS A 717 -2.93 27.76 9.01
CA LYS A 717 -2.14 26.53 8.96
C LYS A 717 -1.29 26.38 7.69
N ASP A 718 -1.78 26.85 6.56
CA ASP A 718 -1.09 26.71 5.26
C ASP A 718 0.20 27.55 5.19
N HIS A 719 0.32 28.58 6.04
CA HIS A 719 1.50 29.42 6.16
C HIS A 719 2.46 28.96 7.27
N LEU A 720 1.97 28.19 8.24
CA LEU A 720 2.77 27.71 9.38
C LEU A 720 3.57 26.45 9.01
N PRO A 721 4.70 26.17 9.70
CA PRO A 721 5.30 26.95 10.80
C PRO A 721 6.13 28.15 10.34
N VAL A 722 6.43 29.06 11.27
CA VAL A 722 7.42 30.13 11.05
C VAL A 722 8.81 29.50 10.90
N SER A 723 9.44 29.65 9.73
CA SER A 723 10.77 29.10 9.44
C SER A 723 11.90 30.08 9.74
N HIS A 724 11.70 31.36 9.43
CA HIS A 724 12.62 32.44 9.76
C HIS A 724 11.89 33.78 9.81
N MET A 725 12.49 34.74 10.49
CA MET A 725 12.04 36.12 10.57
C MET A 725 13.08 37.05 9.97
N VAL A 726 12.64 38.02 9.18
CA VAL A 726 13.50 39.06 8.61
C VAL A 726 13.14 40.35 9.32
N VAL A 727 14.11 40.92 10.04
CA VAL A 727 13.94 42.12 10.85
C VAL A 727 14.72 43.27 10.23
N GLY A 728 14.02 44.35 9.94
CA GLY A 728 14.59 45.61 9.48
C GLY A 728 14.67 46.65 10.59
N ASP A 729 15.26 47.81 10.28
CA ASP A 729 15.26 48.98 11.16
C ASP A 729 15.91 48.74 12.55
N THR A 730 17.03 48.03 12.56
CA THR A 730 17.86 47.73 13.75
C THR A 730 19.21 48.45 13.76
N SER A 731 19.47 49.29 12.76
CA SER A 731 20.73 50.05 12.60
C SER A 731 20.66 51.48 13.16
N ARG A 732 19.48 51.94 13.60
CA ARG A 732 19.32 53.30 14.15
C ARG A 732 19.98 53.39 15.53
N PRO A 733 20.69 54.49 15.87
CA PRO A 733 21.27 54.65 17.20
C PRO A 733 20.19 54.56 18.30
N GLY A 734 20.33 53.55 19.19
CA GLY A 734 19.36 53.29 20.26
C GLY A 734 18.20 52.35 19.88
N SER A 735 18.21 51.76 18.67
CA SER A 735 17.24 50.74 18.28
C SER A 735 17.51 49.40 18.97
N GLU A 736 16.49 48.82 19.58
CA GLU A 736 16.50 47.47 20.14
C GLU A 736 15.30 46.70 19.60
N ALA A 737 15.53 45.47 19.15
CA ALA A 737 14.48 44.54 18.73
C ALA A 737 14.67 43.21 19.46
N LYS A 738 13.57 42.64 19.96
CA LYS A 738 13.52 41.36 20.66
C LYS A 738 12.41 40.50 20.09
N LEU A 739 12.76 39.29 19.70
CA LEU A 739 11.83 38.33 19.11
C LEU A 739 11.45 37.25 20.11
N THR A 740 10.19 36.85 20.04
CA THR A 740 9.69 35.61 20.67
C THR A 740 8.86 34.86 19.65
N VAL A 741 9.21 33.61 19.40
CA VAL A 741 8.39 32.69 18.59
C VAL A 741 8.11 31.45 19.43
N GLY A 742 6.84 31.24 19.75
CA GLY A 742 6.39 30.10 20.54
C GLY A 742 6.47 28.78 19.75
N PRO A 743 6.24 27.66 20.44
CA PRO A 743 6.17 26.36 19.78
C PRO A 743 4.99 26.31 18.79
N LEU A 744 5.14 25.53 17.73
CA LEU A 744 4.03 25.17 16.85
C LEU A 744 3.07 24.24 17.61
N ARG A 745 1.78 24.58 17.64
CA ARG A 745 0.75 23.78 18.30
C ARG A 745 -0.33 23.44 17.30
N CYS A 746 -0.55 22.16 17.05
CA CYS A 746 -1.59 21.68 16.14
C CYS A 746 -2.57 20.77 16.89
N GLN A 747 -3.86 20.86 16.56
CA GLN A 747 -4.92 20.04 17.14
C GLN A 747 -5.78 19.39 16.05
N GLY A 748 -6.34 18.23 16.40
CA GLY A 748 -7.17 17.41 15.51
C GLY A 748 -6.34 16.59 14.51
N ASP A 749 -6.99 15.60 13.91
CA ASP A 749 -6.40 14.71 12.91
C ASP A 749 -7.46 14.38 11.85
N ARG A 750 -7.39 15.08 10.72
CA ARG A 750 -8.35 14.93 9.62
C ARG A 750 -8.29 13.51 9.04
N ASP A 751 -7.10 12.91 8.99
CA ASP A 751 -6.91 11.58 8.41
C ASP A 751 -7.52 10.50 9.30
N TYR A 752 -7.39 10.63 10.62
CA TYR A 752 -8.01 9.72 11.57
C TYR A 752 -9.55 9.81 11.57
N TRP A 753 -10.11 11.02 11.44
CA TRP A 753 -11.55 11.24 11.49
C TRP A 753 -12.27 11.07 10.15
N ASN A 754 -11.55 11.04 9.03
CA ASN A 754 -12.06 10.81 7.68
C ASN A 754 -12.94 9.55 7.59
N THR A 755 -14.27 9.72 7.52
CA THR A 755 -15.24 8.62 7.67
C THR A 755 -16.37 8.67 6.63
N ALA A 756 -16.78 7.51 6.12
CA ALA A 756 -17.97 7.36 5.29
C ALA A 756 -18.92 6.25 5.80
N SER A 757 -20.22 6.49 5.65
CA SER A 757 -21.31 5.58 6.01
C SER A 757 -22.00 5.02 4.77
N PHE A 758 -22.03 3.69 4.64
CA PHE A 758 -22.67 2.93 3.58
C PHE A 758 -24.04 2.45 4.05
N ASN A 759 -25.10 3.08 3.54
CA ASN A 759 -26.47 2.87 4.02
C ASN A 759 -27.23 1.78 3.24
N THR A 760 -26.73 1.36 2.09
CA THR A 760 -27.34 0.29 1.28
C THR A 760 -26.26 -0.70 0.81
N PRO A 761 -26.58 -1.99 0.61
CA PRO A 761 -25.61 -2.97 0.09
C PRO A 761 -25.15 -2.70 -1.35
N ALA A 762 -25.80 -1.76 -2.04
CA ALA A 762 -25.43 -1.31 -3.38
C ALA A 762 -24.61 -0.01 -3.35
N SER A 763 -24.40 0.60 -2.17
CA SER A 763 -23.63 1.82 -2.02
C SER A 763 -22.14 1.53 -2.14
N TYR A 764 -21.42 2.29 -2.96
CA TYR A 764 -19.97 2.19 -3.08
C TYR A 764 -19.33 3.55 -3.35
N LEU A 765 -18.08 3.70 -2.93
CA LEU A 765 -17.18 4.74 -3.40
C LEU A 765 -16.23 4.14 -4.44
N HIS A 766 -15.80 4.94 -5.39
CA HIS A 766 -14.77 4.54 -6.35
C HIS A 766 -13.63 5.54 -6.39
N PHE A 767 -12.42 5.00 -6.52
CA PHE A 767 -11.15 5.72 -6.58
C PHE A 767 -10.35 5.27 -7.82
N PRO A 768 -9.29 6.01 -8.21
CA PRO A 768 -8.35 5.55 -9.22
C PRO A 768 -7.82 4.15 -8.91
N THR A 769 -7.39 3.44 -9.97
CA THR A 769 -6.79 2.10 -9.84
C THR A 769 -5.63 2.12 -8.87
N PHE A 770 -5.63 1.17 -7.93
CA PHE A 770 -4.57 1.04 -6.94
C PHE A 770 -3.22 0.76 -7.60
N GLN A 771 -2.22 1.58 -7.27
CA GLN A 771 -0.85 1.48 -7.76
C GLN A 771 0.02 0.80 -6.69
N GLY A 772 -0.05 -0.52 -6.60
CA GLY A 772 0.74 -1.31 -5.65
C GLY A 772 1.30 -2.56 -6.32
N GLU A 773 2.33 -2.37 -7.14
CA GLU A 773 2.89 -3.44 -7.98
C GLU A 773 3.49 -4.57 -7.14
N THR A 774 4.52 -4.29 -6.33
CA THR A 774 5.26 -5.30 -5.56
C THR A 774 4.88 -5.36 -4.09
N SER A 775 4.22 -4.31 -3.57
CA SER A 775 3.72 -4.23 -2.21
C SER A 775 2.35 -3.54 -2.13
N ALA A 776 1.55 -3.95 -1.15
CA ALA A 776 0.26 -3.37 -0.82
C ALA A 776 0.08 -3.34 0.69
N ASP A 777 0.04 -2.16 1.28
CA ASP A 777 -0.36 -1.93 2.66
C ASP A 777 -1.73 -1.25 2.67
N ILE A 778 -2.68 -1.83 3.38
CA ILE A 778 -4.05 -1.34 3.49
C ILE A 778 -4.45 -1.35 4.97
N SER A 779 -4.85 -0.19 5.47
CA SER A 779 -5.37 -0.07 6.84
C SER A 779 -6.63 0.76 6.90
N PHE A 780 -7.59 0.34 7.73
CA PHE A 780 -8.82 1.09 7.98
C PHE A 780 -9.51 0.62 9.26
N TYR A 781 -10.44 1.44 9.73
CA TYR A 781 -11.40 1.06 10.76
C TYR A 781 -12.76 0.79 10.13
N PHE A 782 -13.46 -0.22 10.63
CA PHE A 782 -14.85 -0.46 10.28
C PHE A 782 -15.74 -0.58 11.50
N LYS A 783 -17.02 -0.23 11.32
CA LYS A 783 -18.07 -0.41 12.30
C LYS A 783 -19.32 -0.91 11.58
N THR A 784 -19.90 -2.02 12.03
CA THR A 784 -21.04 -2.63 11.36
C THR A 784 -21.91 -3.45 12.32
N SER A 785 -23.16 -3.66 11.93
CA SER A 785 -24.08 -4.66 12.50
C SER A 785 -24.42 -5.78 11.50
N SER A 786 -23.91 -5.70 10.26
CA SER A 786 -24.06 -6.73 9.22
C SER A 786 -23.20 -7.95 9.50
N THR A 787 -23.68 -9.13 9.07
CA THR A 787 -22.95 -10.40 9.24
C THR A 787 -21.93 -10.68 8.13
N TYR A 788 -21.98 -9.90 7.04
CA TYR A 788 -21.08 -9.99 5.89
C TYR A 788 -20.92 -8.62 5.21
N GLY A 789 -19.93 -8.48 4.33
CA GLY A 789 -19.81 -7.34 3.43
C GLY A 789 -18.41 -7.17 2.85
N VAL A 790 -18.32 -6.73 1.59
CA VAL A 790 -17.03 -6.44 0.93
C VAL A 790 -16.58 -5.02 1.26
N PHE A 791 -15.43 -4.89 1.91
CA PHE A 791 -14.86 -3.59 2.26
C PHE A 791 -14.28 -2.89 1.04
N LEU A 792 -13.46 -3.60 0.26
CA LEU A 792 -12.87 -3.08 -0.97
C LEU A 792 -12.52 -4.19 -1.97
N GLU A 793 -12.51 -3.82 -3.24
CA GLU A 793 -12.19 -4.67 -4.39
C GLU A 793 -11.51 -3.88 -5.51
N ASN A 794 -10.43 -4.42 -6.06
CA ASN A 794 -9.84 -3.96 -7.32
C ASN A 794 -9.53 -5.20 -8.20
N LEU A 795 -9.92 -5.15 -9.47
CA LEU A 795 -9.79 -6.25 -10.42
C LEU A 795 -8.76 -5.97 -11.53
N GLY A 796 -8.10 -7.04 -11.95
CA GLY A 796 -7.19 -7.16 -13.09
C GLY A 796 -7.68 -8.24 -14.06
N SER A 797 -6.80 -8.77 -14.91
CA SER A 797 -7.15 -9.73 -15.97
C SER A 797 -7.34 -11.13 -15.40
N SER A 798 -6.33 -11.61 -14.68
CA SER A 798 -6.37 -12.71 -13.72
C SER A 798 -6.26 -12.20 -12.27
N ASP A 799 -5.63 -11.04 -12.12
CA ASP A 799 -5.20 -10.51 -10.83
C ASP A 799 -6.35 -9.83 -10.11
N PHE A 800 -6.35 -9.84 -8.79
CA PHE A 800 -7.30 -9.07 -7.99
C PHE A 800 -6.78 -8.86 -6.56
N ILE A 801 -7.39 -7.91 -5.87
CA ILE A 801 -7.24 -7.71 -4.43
C ILE A 801 -8.61 -7.43 -3.82
N ARG A 802 -8.94 -8.13 -2.72
CA ARG A 802 -10.25 -8.03 -2.06
C ARG A 802 -10.13 -8.22 -0.55
N LEU A 803 -10.78 -7.35 0.21
CA LEU A 803 -10.99 -7.47 1.66
C LEU A 803 -12.47 -7.52 1.99
N GLU A 804 -12.89 -8.50 2.79
CA GLU A 804 -14.29 -8.70 3.13
C GLU A 804 -14.52 -9.24 4.55
N LEU A 805 -15.68 -8.92 5.12
CA LEU A 805 -16.25 -9.60 6.26
C LEU A 805 -16.99 -10.84 5.74
N LYS A 806 -16.41 -12.03 5.91
CA LYS A 806 -17.01 -13.31 5.47
C LYS A 806 -18.10 -13.80 6.42
N SER A 807 -17.94 -13.53 7.71
CA SER A 807 -18.90 -13.92 8.75
C SER A 807 -18.87 -12.93 9.91
N PRO A 808 -19.81 -12.99 10.88
CA PRO A 808 -19.81 -12.14 12.06
C PRO A 808 -18.50 -12.17 12.86
N THR A 809 -17.65 -13.17 12.67
CA THR A 809 -16.41 -13.37 13.41
C THR A 809 -15.18 -13.46 12.53
N ALA A 810 -15.31 -13.35 11.20
CA ALA A 810 -14.19 -13.62 10.28
C ALA A 810 -14.02 -12.53 9.22
N VAL A 811 -12.81 -11.98 9.15
CA VAL A 811 -12.35 -11.07 8.09
C VAL A 811 -11.39 -11.84 7.18
N SER A 812 -11.55 -11.65 5.87
CA SER A 812 -10.73 -12.30 4.85
C SER A 812 -10.03 -11.29 3.95
N PHE A 813 -8.78 -11.60 3.60
CA PHE A 813 -7.95 -10.92 2.63
C PHE A 813 -7.60 -11.89 1.51
N SER A 814 -7.97 -11.57 0.28
CA SER A 814 -7.74 -12.44 -0.87
C SER A 814 -7.16 -11.67 -2.06
N PHE A 815 -6.25 -12.31 -2.79
CA PHE A 815 -5.60 -11.72 -3.94
C PHE A 815 -5.07 -12.79 -4.92
N ASP A 816 -4.86 -12.39 -6.17
CA ASP A 816 -4.12 -13.16 -7.18
C ASP A 816 -3.16 -12.22 -7.91
N VAL A 817 -1.94 -12.70 -8.16
CA VAL A 817 -0.87 -11.97 -8.86
C VAL A 817 -0.33 -12.77 -10.05
N GLY A 818 -1.04 -13.82 -10.49
CA GLY A 818 -0.63 -14.71 -11.57
C GLY A 818 -0.12 -16.07 -11.10
N ASN A 819 0.06 -16.28 -9.79
CA ASN A 819 0.41 -17.59 -9.21
C ASN A 819 -0.84 -18.43 -8.85
N GLY A 820 -2.04 -17.87 -9.00
CA GLY A 820 -3.30 -18.43 -8.52
C GLY A 820 -3.80 -17.73 -7.25
N PRO A 821 -5.10 -17.88 -6.91
CA PRO A 821 -5.72 -17.14 -5.82
C PRO A 821 -5.22 -17.58 -4.45
N VAL A 822 -4.88 -16.60 -3.61
CA VAL A 822 -4.45 -16.77 -2.22
C VAL A 822 -5.49 -16.11 -1.31
N GLU A 823 -5.83 -16.76 -0.20
CA GLU A 823 -6.77 -16.25 0.80
C GLU A 823 -6.20 -16.41 2.22
N LEU A 824 -6.26 -15.33 3.01
CA LEU A 824 -5.97 -15.29 4.44
C LEU A 824 -7.26 -14.96 5.19
N THR A 825 -7.57 -15.70 6.26
CA THR A 825 -8.78 -15.45 7.06
C THR A 825 -8.42 -15.39 8.55
N VAL A 826 -8.73 -14.27 9.19
CA VAL A 826 -8.57 -14.08 10.64
C VAL A 826 -9.92 -14.24 11.32
N ARG A 827 -9.97 -15.02 12.41
CA ARG A 827 -11.18 -15.26 13.20
C ARG A 827 -11.07 -14.63 14.59
N SER A 828 -12.03 -13.78 14.93
CA SER A 828 -12.22 -13.25 16.27
C SER A 828 -13.10 -14.18 17.12
N PRO A 829 -12.79 -14.39 18.42
CA PRO A 829 -13.66 -15.13 19.34
C PRO A 829 -14.96 -14.38 19.64
N THR A 830 -14.98 -13.05 19.50
CA THR A 830 -16.17 -12.22 19.69
C THR A 830 -16.73 -11.74 18.35
N PRO A 831 -18.06 -11.62 18.19
CA PRO A 831 -18.65 -11.04 16.99
C PRO A 831 -18.16 -9.60 16.75
N LEU A 832 -17.75 -9.33 15.51
CA LEU A 832 -17.26 -8.05 14.98
C LEU A 832 -18.41 -7.15 14.51
N ASN A 833 -19.60 -7.71 14.33
CA ASN A 833 -20.81 -6.98 13.97
C ASN A 833 -21.53 -6.42 15.22
N ASN A 834 -20.75 -5.88 16.15
CA ASN A 834 -21.20 -5.43 17.48
C ASN A 834 -21.43 -3.91 17.56
N ASP A 835 -21.44 -3.23 16.42
CA ASP A 835 -21.57 -1.77 16.30
C ASP A 835 -20.45 -0.97 17.00
N LYS A 836 -19.28 -1.56 17.19
CA LYS A 836 -18.05 -0.88 17.65
C LYS A 836 -17.03 -0.81 16.52
N TRP A 837 -16.06 0.10 16.69
CA TRP A 837 -14.94 0.25 15.76
C TRP A 837 -13.96 -0.90 15.93
N HIS A 838 -13.60 -1.53 14.81
CA HIS A 838 -12.58 -2.55 14.68
C HIS A 838 -11.52 -2.11 13.66
N LYS A 839 -10.24 -2.43 13.89
CA LYS A 839 -9.13 -2.07 13.00
C LYS A 839 -8.73 -3.27 12.14
N VAL A 840 -8.63 -3.07 10.84
CA VAL A 840 -8.09 -4.05 9.88
C VAL A 840 -6.80 -3.49 9.29
N GLU A 841 -5.75 -4.30 9.32
CA GLU A 841 -4.45 -4.02 8.72
C GLU A 841 -4.11 -5.22 7.82
N ALA A 842 -3.94 -4.99 6.53
CA ALA A 842 -3.64 -6.01 5.55
C ALA A 842 -2.41 -5.58 4.75
N GLU A 843 -1.36 -6.39 4.80
CA GLU A 843 -0.10 -6.14 4.13
C GLU A 843 0.18 -7.28 3.14
N ARG A 844 0.68 -6.95 1.97
CA ARG A 844 1.27 -7.88 1.01
C ARG A 844 2.60 -7.28 0.59
N ASN A 845 3.68 -8.02 0.77
CA ASN A 845 5.00 -7.66 0.27
C ASN A 845 5.61 -8.86 -0.49
N ILE A 846 6.87 -8.74 -0.90
CA ILE A 846 7.56 -9.77 -1.67
C ILE A 846 7.88 -11.05 -0.84
N LYS A 847 7.72 -10.99 0.49
CA LYS A 847 8.02 -12.08 1.43
C LYS A 847 6.79 -12.78 1.96
N GLU A 848 5.77 -12.03 2.31
CA GLU A 848 4.57 -12.54 2.94
C GLU A 848 3.38 -11.64 2.67
N ALA A 849 2.20 -12.23 2.84
CA ALA A 849 0.97 -11.50 3.07
C ALA A 849 0.55 -11.68 4.54
N VAL A 850 0.04 -10.61 5.13
CA VAL A 850 -0.33 -10.53 6.54
C VAL A 850 -1.72 -9.92 6.62
N LEU A 851 -2.59 -10.52 7.43
CA LEU A 851 -3.85 -9.92 7.83
C LEU A 851 -3.88 -9.83 9.35
N GLN A 852 -4.12 -8.63 9.87
CA GLN A 852 -4.20 -8.34 11.30
C GLN A 852 -5.51 -7.63 11.64
N LEU A 853 -6.13 -8.08 12.73
CA LEU A 853 -7.40 -7.58 13.24
C LEU A 853 -7.24 -7.14 14.71
N ASP A 854 -7.64 -5.90 14.99
CA ASP A 854 -7.56 -5.25 16.31
C ASP A 854 -6.17 -5.38 16.98
N ARG A 855 -5.11 -5.44 16.17
CA ARG A 855 -3.72 -5.67 16.58
C ARG A 855 -3.45 -6.94 17.38
N ARG A 856 -4.44 -7.82 17.51
CA ARG A 856 -4.38 -9.00 18.38
C ARG A 856 -4.37 -10.30 17.59
N TYR A 857 -5.21 -10.38 16.56
CA TYR A 857 -5.36 -11.59 15.76
C TYR A 857 -4.61 -11.39 14.45
N ARG A 858 -3.67 -12.27 14.13
CA ARG A 858 -2.78 -12.13 12.98
C ARG A 858 -2.69 -13.47 12.25
N GLU A 859 -2.80 -13.43 10.91
CA GLU A 859 -2.58 -14.56 10.01
C GLU A 859 -1.50 -14.18 9.00
N VAL A 860 -0.62 -15.12 8.64
CA VAL A 860 0.51 -14.89 7.74
C VAL A 860 0.58 -15.98 6.68
N ARG A 861 0.82 -15.57 5.44
CA ARG A 861 1.05 -16.46 4.32
C ARG A 861 2.37 -16.09 3.63
N LEU A 862 3.34 -17.00 3.65
CA LEU A 862 4.61 -16.81 2.96
C LEU A 862 4.41 -16.74 1.44
N ALA A 863 5.11 -15.80 0.80
CA ALA A 863 5.20 -15.71 -0.65
C ALA A 863 6.07 -16.86 -1.19
N PRO A 864 5.73 -17.42 -2.36
CA PRO A 864 6.58 -18.43 -2.99
C PRO A 864 7.94 -17.81 -3.38
N PRO A 865 9.06 -18.56 -3.23
CA PRO A 865 10.40 -18.05 -3.53
C PRO A 865 10.64 -17.79 -5.02
N GLN A 866 9.78 -18.32 -5.89
CA GLN A 866 9.76 -18.11 -7.33
C GLN A 866 8.31 -17.92 -7.77
N GLY A 867 8.04 -16.93 -8.61
CA GLY A 867 6.70 -16.68 -9.15
C GLY A 867 6.49 -15.21 -9.49
N HIS A 868 5.25 -14.91 -9.88
CA HIS A 868 4.83 -13.54 -10.14
C HIS A 868 4.75 -12.74 -8.84
N THR A 869 5.31 -11.54 -8.83
CA THR A 869 5.30 -10.63 -7.67
C THR A 869 4.51 -9.35 -7.94
N ARG A 870 4.34 -8.98 -9.22
CA ARG A 870 3.65 -7.76 -9.63
C ARG A 870 2.13 -7.97 -9.72
N LEU A 871 1.38 -7.13 -9.01
CA LEU A 871 -0.09 -7.06 -9.08
C LEU A 871 -0.51 -6.13 -10.23
N GLN A 872 -1.12 -6.67 -11.29
CA GLN A 872 -1.55 -5.89 -12.46
C GLN A 872 -3.06 -5.65 -12.45
N LEU A 873 -3.46 -4.48 -11.96
CA LEU A 873 -4.85 -4.06 -11.87
C LEU A 873 -5.17 -3.07 -12.99
N TYR A 874 -6.37 -3.15 -13.56
CA TYR A 874 -6.86 -2.18 -14.56
C TYR A 874 -8.20 -1.55 -14.18
N SER A 875 -8.97 -2.16 -13.26
CA SER A 875 -10.25 -1.58 -12.83
C SER A 875 -10.03 -0.42 -11.88
N GLN A 876 -11.05 0.41 -11.71
CA GLN A 876 -11.11 1.32 -10.57
C GLN A 876 -11.16 0.54 -9.25
N LEU A 877 -10.71 1.17 -8.18
CA LEU A 877 -10.83 0.63 -6.82
C LEU A 877 -12.24 0.93 -6.31
N PHE A 878 -12.98 -0.12 -5.91
CA PHE A 878 -14.29 0.00 -5.29
C PHE A 878 -14.18 -0.19 -3.79
N VAL A 879 -14.88 0.66 -3.02
CA VAL A 879 -14.98 0.58 -1.56
C VAL A 879 -16.45 0.52 -1.18
N GLY A 880 -16.85 -0.49 -0.42
CA GLY A 880 -18.22 -0.68 0.07
C GLY A 880 -19.14 -1.55 -0.81
N ALA A 881 -18.78 -1.86 -2.06
CA ALA A 881 -19.45 -2.89 -2.84
C ALA A 881 -18.49 -3.56 -3.84
N ALA A 882 -18.89 -4.74 -4.33
CA ALA A 882 -18.17 -5.51 -5.32
C ALA A 882 -19.09 -5.89 -6.49
N SER A 883 -18.51 -6.10 -7.67
CA SER A 883 -19.25 -6.45 -8.87
C SER A 883 -19.85 -7.86 -8.74
N GLY A 884 -21.14 -7.95 -8.38
CA GLY A 884 -21.89 -9.20 -8.28
C GLY A 884 -21.95 -9.84 -6.89
N GLN A 885 -21.46 -9.18 -5.83
CA GLN A 885 -21.54 -9.64 -4.44
C GLN A 885 -22.38 -8.70 -3.55
N ARG A 886 -22.66 -9.13 -2.32
CA ARG A 886 -23.41 -8.32 -1.35
C ARG A 886 -22.48 -7.27 -0.72
N GLY A 887 -22.73 -5.99 -0.98
CA GLY A 887 -21.88 -4.91 -0.48
C GLY A 887 -21.91 -4.72 1.02
N PHE A 888 -20.97 -3.92 1.51
CA PHE A 888 -20.80 -3.59 2.92
C PHE A 888 -21.85 -2.58 3.39
N LEU A 889 -22.32 -2.81 4.62
CA LEU A 889 -23.22 -1.94 5.35
C LEU A 889 -22.56 -1.53 6.65
N GLY A 890 -22.49 -0.23 6.91
CA GLY A 890 -21.84 0.31 8.11
C GLY A 890 -20.92 1.47 7.78
N CYS A 891 -19.94 1.71 8.63
CA CYS A 891 -18.99 2.81 8.48
C CYS A 891 -17.58 2.31 8.21
N VAL A 892 -16.86 3.01 7.35
CA VAL A 892 -15.41 2.86 7.14
C VAL A 892 -14.75 4.19 7.48
N ARG A 893 -13.64 4.15 8.22
CA ARG A 893 -12.89 5.33 8.67
C ARG A 893 -11.39 5.14 8.45
N SER A 894 -10.69 6.24 8.16
CA SER A 894 -9.23 6.30 8.04
C SER A 894 -8.69 5.23 7.08
N LEU A 895 -9.31 5.12 5.90
CA LEU A 895 -8.84 4.19 4.86
C LEU A 895 -7.55 4.72 4.22
N LYS A 896 -6.46 3.99 4.45
CA LYS A 896 -5.15 4.27 3.87
C LYS A 896 -4.70 3.10 3.00
N MET A 897 -4.05 3.42 1.88
CA MET A 897 -3.44 2.45 0.97
C MET A 897 -2.05 2.94 0.55
N ASN A 898 -0.99 2.17 0.83
CA ASN A 898 0.42 2.51 0.59
C ASN A 898 0.79 3.92 1.10
N GLY A 899 0.46 4.22 2.36
CA GLY A 899 0.71 5.54 2.96
C GLY A 899 -0.22 6.68 2.48
N VAL A 900 -1.04 6.46 1.45
CA VAL A 900 -1.98 7.47 0.92
C VAL A 900 -3.33 7.36 1.61
N THR A 901 -3.76 8.44 2.27
CA THR A 901 -5.11 8.57 2.83
C THR A 901 -6.12 8.84 1.71
N LEU A 902 -7.10 7.96 1.53
CA LEU A 902 -8.20 8.17 0.57
C LEU A 902 -9.29 9.02 1.20
N ASP A 903 -9.59 10.20 0.65
CA ASP A 903 -10.63 11.10 1.20
C ASP A 903 -12.04 10.50 1.01
N LEU A 904 -12.56 9.89 2.08
CA LEU A 904 -13.86 9.23 2.08
C LEU A 904 -14.97 10.25 2.24
N GLU A 905 -14.77 11.31 3.02
CA GLU A 905 -15.79 12.31 3.31
C GLU A 905 -16.14 13.15 2.09
N GLU A 906 -15.13 13.66 1.37
CA GLU A 906 -15.34 14.44 0.16
C GLU A 906 -16.02 13.58 -0.92
N ARG A 907 -15.58 12.32 -1.08
CA ARG A 907 -16.20 11.40 -2.03
C ARG A 907 -17.62 11.02 -1.62
N ALA A 908 -17.89 10.86 -0.33
CA ALA A 908 -19.23 10.55 0.18
C ALA A 908 -20.23 11.68 -0.07
N ARG A 909 -19.80 12.96 0.03
CA ARG A 909 -20.70 14.12 -0.22
C ARG A 909 -21.31 14.13 -1.62
N VAL A 910 -20.59 13.60 -2.61
CA VAL A 910 -21.01 13.60 -4.01
C VAL A 910 -21.62 12.26 -4.47
N THR A 911 -21.61 11.23 -3.62
CA THR A 911 -22.02 9.87 -4.01
C THR A 911 -23.37 9.47 -3.40
N PRO A 912 -24.41 9.19 -4.20
CA PRO A 912 -25.69 8.74 -3.68
C PRO A 912 -25.59 7.44 -2.89
N GLY A 913 -26.29 7.36 -1.75
CA GLY A 913 -26.32 6.16 -0.90
C GLY A 913 -25.15 6.04 0.08
N VAL A 914 -24.16 6.93 0.01
CA VAL A 914 -23.07 7.07 0.98
C VAL A 914 -23.20 8.44 1.67
N LYS A 915 -22.90 8.53 2.96
CA LYS A 915 -22.94 9.80 3.73
C LYS A 915 -21.59 10.05 4.43
N PRO A 916 -21.11 11.29 4.51
CA PRO A 916 -19.92 11.62 5.29
C PRO A 916 -20.19 11.45 6.80
N GLY A 917 -19.17 11.05 7.55
CA GLY A 917 -19.26 10.75 8.98
C GLY A 917 -19.85 9.37 9.29
N CYS A 918 -19.97 9.04 10.57
CA CYS A 918 -20.59 7.80 11.08
C CYS A 918 -21.58 8.11 12.20
N SER A 919 -22.70 8.71 11.84
CA SER A 919 -23.85 8.92 12.72
C SER A 919 -24.79 7.72 12.60
N GLY A 920 -24.93 6.92 13.66
CA GLY A 920 -25.93 5.83 13.69
C GLY A 920 -27.34 6.37 13.43
N HIS A 921 -28.22 5.56 12.85
CA HIS A 921 -29.57 5.99 12.51
C HIS A 921 -30.32 6.53 13.74
N CYS A 922 -30.09 5.98 14.94
CA CYS A 922 -30.69 6.51 16.16
C CYS A 922 -30.22 7.92 16.56
N SER A 923 -29.00 8.33 16.20
CA SER A 923 -28.53 9.69 16.49
C SER A 923 -29.20 10.74 15.59
N SER A 924 -29.51 10.38 14.34
CA SER A 924 -30.14 11.27 13.36
C SER A 924 -31.66 11.17 13.33
N TYR A 925 -32.20 9.97 13.52
CA TYR A 925 -33.60 9.61 13.32
C TYR A 925 -34.26 9.09 14.60
N GLY A 926 -33.53 8.94 15.71
CA GLY A 926 -34.09 8.51 17.00
C GLY A 926 -35.12 9.48 17.56
N VAL A 927 -35.10 10.75 17.12
CA VAL A 927 -36.18 11.73 17.38
C VAL A 927 -37.54 11.27 16.85
N HIS A 928 -37.58 10.34 15.89
CA HIS A 928 -38.83 9.78 15.39
C HIS A 928 -39.39 8.67 16.30
N CYS A 929 -38.63 8.17 17.28
CA CYS A 929 -39.17 7.34 18.35
C CYS A 929 -39.88 8.23 19.37
N GLN A 930 -41.20 8.27 19.27
CA GLN A 930 -42.04 9.17 20.06
C GLN A 930 -42.50 8.52 21.37
N ASN A 931 -43.12 9.31 22.26
CA ASN A 931 -43.79 8.83 23.48
C ASN A 931 -42.91 7.98 24.42
N GLY A 932 -41.62 8.33 24.55
CA GLY A 932 -40.68 7.63 25.43
C GLY A 932 -40.17 6.29 24.88
N GLY A 933 -40.42 5.99 23.60
CA GLY A 933 -39.87 4.82 22.92
C GLY A 933 -38.35 4.90 22.80
N LYS A 934 -37.64 3.81 23.10
CA LYS A 934 -36.18 3.78 23.01
C LYS A 934 -35.76 3.45 21.57
N CYS A 935 -34.97 4.32 20.94
CA CYS A 935 -34.41 4.00 19.64
C CYS A 935 -33.39 2.87 19.75
N VAL A 936 -33.53 1.87 18.88
CA VAL A 936 -32.66 0.70 18.77
C VAL A 936 -32.14 0.63 17.35
N GLU A 937 -30.82 0.66 17.21
CA GLU A 937 -30.11 0.55 15.94
C GLU A 937 -30.32 -0.84 15.31
N LYS A 938 -30.50 -0.90 13.99
CA LYS A 938 -30.65 -2.14 13.21
C LYS A 938 -29.74 -2.12 11.97
N TYR A 939 -29.50 -3.30 11.39
CA TYR A 939 -28.64 -3.44 10.20
C TYR A 939 -29.17 -2.75 8.93
N ASN A 940 -30.47 -2.47 8.88
CA ASN A 940 -31.14 -1.80 7.75
C ASN A 940 -31.87 -0.51 8.16
N GLY A 941 -31.47 0.12 9.28
CA GLY A 941 -32.06 1.38 9.76
C GLY A 941 -32.13 1.44 11.28
N TYR A 942 -33.22 2.01 11.79
CA TYR A 942 -33.51 2.05 13.22
C TYR A 942 -34.90 1.47 13.49
N SER A 943 -35.14 1.07 14.72
CA SER A 943 -36.48 0.71 15.19
C SER A 943 -36.73 1.31 16.56
N CYS A 944 -37.98 1.58 16.89
CA CYS A 944 -38.34 2.10 18.20
C CYS A 944 -38.84 0.94 19.08
N ASP A 945 -38.17 0.73 20.20
CA ASP A 945 -38.63 -0.19 21.24
C ASP A 945 -39.69 0.51 22.09
N CYS A 946 -40.95 0.10 21.87
CA CYS A 946 -42.13 0.65 22.55
C CYS A 946 -42.56 -0.21 23.75
N SER A 947 -41.77 -1.22 24.15
CA SER A 947 -42.16 -2.22 25.17
C SER A 947 -42.52 -1.61 26.53
N LEU A 948 -41.84 -0.53 26.91
CA LEU A 948 -42.05 0.19 28.18
C LEU A 948 -42.98 1.41 28.05
N THR A 949 -43.65 1.57 26.92
CA THR A 949 -44.59 2.68 26.66
C THR A 949 -46.02 2.19 26.52
N ALA A 950 -47.00 3.07 26.73
CA ALA A 950 -48.42 2.78 26.44
C ALA A 950 -48.75 2.70 24.93
N PHE A 951 -47.76 2.86 24.05
CA PHE A 951 -47.91 2.96 22.59
C PHE A 951 -47.21 1.80 21.86
N ASP A 952 -47.61 1.56 20.61
CA ASP A 952 -47.14 0.53 19.69
C ASP A 952 -46.83 1.14 18.31
N GLY A 953 -46.56 0.31 17.30
CA GLY A 953 -46.19 0.74 15.96
C GLY A 953 -44.68 1.00 15.79
N PRO A 954 -44.21 1.19 14.55
CA PRO A 954 -42.78 1.31 14.23
C PRO A 954 -42.09 2.52 14.86
N PHE A 955 -42.87 3.53 15.26
CA PHE A 955 -42.41 4.80 15.84
C PHE A 955 -42.95 5.07 17.26
N CYS A 956 -43.58 4.07 17.89
CA CYS A 956 -44.26 4.20 19.19
C CYS A 956 -45.36 5.28 19.22
N THR A 957 -46.09 5.42 18.11
CA THR A 957 -47.17 6.40 17.93
C THR A 957 -48.56 5.77 17.92
N GLU A 958 -48.68 4.45 17.78
CA GLU A 958 -49.97 3.76 17.71
C GLU A 958 -50.46 3.45 19.13
N GLY A 959 -51.36 4.27 19.66
CA GLY A 959 -52.00 3.99 20.96
C GLY A 959 -53.17 3.02 20.81
N LYS A 960 -53.18 1.91 21.57
CA LYS A 960 -54.36 1.04 21.70
C LYS A 960 -55.26 1.54 22.83
N SER A 961 -56.57 1.60 22.57
CA SER A 961 -57.58 2.04 23.53
C SER A 961 -58.61 0.93 23.81
N GLY A 962 -59.26 1.00 24.98
CA GLY A 962 -60.26 0.03 25.39
C GLY A 962 -61.59 0.74 25.69
N CYS A 963 -62.65 0.33 25.02
CA CYS A 963 -64.01 0.72 25.38
C CYS A 963 -64.54 -0.23 26.46
N MET A 964 -64.99 0.35 27.57
CA MET A 964 -65.64 -0.36 28.67
C MET A 964 -67.14 -0.09 28.62
N TYR A 965 -67.94 -1.14 28.39
CA TYR A 965 -69.40 -1.10 28.46
C TYR A 965 -69.87 -1.83 29.72
N PHE A 966 -70.96 -1.31 30.31
CA PHE A 966 -71.66 -1.74 31.54
C PHE A 966 -71.07 -2.92 32.34
N ASP A 967 -70.80 -2.64 33.63
CA ASP A 967 -70.40 -3.56 34.71
C ASP A 967 -68.99 -4.17 34.64
N SER A 968 -68.09 -3.53 33.87
CA SER A 968 -66.74 -4.06 33.61
C SER A 968 -65.66 -3.49 34.56
N CYS A 969 -64.76 -4.36 35.02
CA CYS A 969 -63.63 -4.10 35.91
C CYS A 969 -62.34 -4.71 35.36
N TYR A 970 -61.26 -3.95 35.45
CA TYR A 970 -59.90 -4.48 35.29
C TYR A 970 -59.20 -4.56 36.63
N LYS A 971 -58.60 -5.71 36.96
CA LYS A 971 -57.75 -5.90 38.15
C LYS A 971 -56.33 -6.25 37.71
N GLY A 972 -55.39 -5.33 37.90
CA GLY A 972 -53.97 -5.57 37.70
C GLY A 972 -53.30 -5.94 39.03
N LEU A 973 -52.72 -7.14 39.14
CA LEU A 973 -51.90 -7.56 40.27
C LEU A 973 -50.43 -7.22 40.00
N LEU A 974 -49.88 -6.33 40.82
CA LEU A 974 -48.44 -6.12 40.89
C LEU A 974 -47.83 -7.21 41.78
N GLY A 975 -47.08 -8.14 41.17
CA GLY A 975 -46.15 -9.00 41.91
C GLY A 975 -45.04 -8.16 42.57
N PRO A 976 -44.32 -8.68 43.58
CA PRO A 976 -43.30 -7.90 44.28
C PRO A 976 -42.27 -7.38 43.27
N LEU A 977 -42.17 -6.05 43.13
CA LEU A 977 -41.05 -5.43 42.45
C LEU A 977 -39.79 -5.74 43.25
N THR A 978 -39.04 -6.75 42.83
CA THR A 978 -37.70 -7.02 43.33
C THR A 978 -36.75 -5.97 42.77
N THR A 979 -36.88 -4.74 43.23
CA THR A 979 -35.84 -3.70 43.19
C THR A 979 -36.33 -2.60 44.12
N GLU A 980 -35.67 -2.50 45.28
CA GLU A 980 -35.70 -1.33 46.15
C GLU A 980 -35.23 -0.13 45.33
N ALA A 981 -36.17 0.58 44.73
CA ALA A 981 -35.95 1.92 44.23
C ALA A 981 -36.95 2.82 44.98
N ASN A 982 -36.43 3.69 45.83
CA ASN A 982 -37.21 4.76 46.45
C ASN A 982 -37.79 5.62 45.32
N LEU A 983 -39.06 5.41 45.00
CA LEU A 983 -39.80 6.20 44.03
C LEU A 983 -40.25 7.48 44.73
N THR A 984 -39.48 8.56 44.56
CA THR A 984 -39.81 9.87 45.14
C THR A 984 -40.87 10.63 44.35
N GLN A 985 -41.29 10.12 43.19
CA GLN A 985 -42.29 10.75 42.33
C GLN A 985 -43.12 9.67 41.61
N GLU A 986 -44.44 9.66 41.84
CA GLU A 986 -45.37 8.78 41.14
C GLU A 986 -46.09 9.54 40.03
N GLU A 987 -46.10 8.96 38.83
CA GLU A 987 -46.71 9.55 37.63
C GLU A 987 -47.87 8.67 37.13
N LEU A 988 -49.07 9.23 37.14
CA LEU A 988 -50.25 8.62 36.54
C LEU A 988 -50.67 9.44 35.32
N THR A 989 -50.61 8.84 34.14
CA THR A 989 -51.08 9.43 32.89
C THR A 989 -52.21 8.59 32.31
N PHE A 990 -53.31 9.22 31.92
CA PHE A 990 -54.41 8.55 31.23
C PHE A 990 -55.23 9.55 30.42
N SER A 991 -56.06 9.03 29.53
CA SER A 991 -57.04 9.80 28.77
C SER A 991 -58.35 9.03 28.76
N PHE A 992 -59.48 9.74 28.89
CA PHE A 992 -60.77 9.08 28.97
C PHE A 992 -61.86 9.89 28.29
N SER A 993 -62.88 9.19 27.81
CA SER A 993 -64.10 9.73 27.23
C SER A 993 -65.29 9.11 27.92
N THR A 994 -66.21 9.92 28.44
CA THR A 994 -67.47 9.42 28.99
C THR A 994 -68.55 10.48 28.92
N SER A 995 -69.79 10.04 28.72
CA SER A 995 -71.00 10.85 28.87
C SER A 995 -71.64 10.70 30.25
N ASN A 996 -71.07 9.89 31.14
CA ASN A 996 -71.66 9.50 32.42
C ASN A 996 -70.85 10.07 33.59
N ALA A 997 -71.52 10.80 34.49
CA ALA A 997 -70.95 11.27 35.75
C ALA A 997 -72.02 11.15 36.86
N PRO A 998 -71.66 10.73 38.08
CA PRO A 998 -70.32 10.53 38.61
C PRO A 998 -69.74 9.13 38.33
N SER A 999 -68.42 8.98 38.25
CA SER A 999 -67.77 7.67 38.02
C SER A 999 -66.34 7.60 38.53
N VAL A 1000 -65.88 6.42 38.99
CA VAL A 1000 -64.45 6.16 39.29
C VAL A 1000 -63.68 5.76 38.03
N LEU A 1001 -62.55 6.42 37.75
CA LEU A 1001 -61.74 6.19 36.55
C LEU A 1001 -60.57 5.24 36.82
N VAL A 1002 -59.78 5.56 37.85
CA VAL A 1002 -58.62 4.78 38.29
C VAL A 1002 -58.64 4.72 39.82
N TYR A 1003 -58.42 3.53 40.39
CA TYR A 1003 -58.26 3.34 41.83
C TYR A 1003 -57.06 2.45 42.09
N ILE A 1004 -56.10 2.94 42.87
CA ILE A 1004 -54.87 2.24 43.21
C ILE A 1004 -54.87 2.00 44.71
N SER A 1005 -54.81 0.73 45.12
CA SER A 1005 -54.72 0.37 46.53
C SER A 1005 -53.31 0.00 46.93
N SER A 1006 -52.93 0.37 48.16
CA SER A 1006 -51.66 -0.03 48.80
C SER A 1006 -51.88 -1.13 49.85
N ARG A 1007 -50.80 -1.84 50.22
CA ARG A 1007 -50.77 -2.75 51.37
C ARG A 1007 -50.77 -2.01 52.73
N THR A 1008 -50.44 -0.72 52.76
CA THR A 1008 -50.40 0.13 53.97
C THR A 1008 -51.72 0.82 54.30
N GLN A 1009 -52.83 0.43 53.64
CA GLN A 1009 -54.17 1.04 53.69
C GLN A 1009 -54.32 2.36 52.93
N ASP A 1010 -53.25 3.00 52.47
CA ASP A 1010 -53.33 4.18 51.60
C ASP A 1010 -53.96 3.86 50.23
N TYR A 1011 -54.61 4.85 49.61
CA TYR A 1011 -55.19 4.68 48.27
C TYR A 1011 -55.07 5.97 47.44
N LEU A 1012 -54.98 5.81 46.12
CA LEU A 1012 -55.11 6.90 45.16
C LEU A 1012 -56.32 6.64 44.26
N ALA A 1013 -57.29 7.55 44.27
CA ALA A 1013 -58.51 7.42 43.48
C ALA A 1013 -58.74 8.65 42.60
N VAL A 1014 -58.92 8.41 41.31
CA VAL A 1014 -59.31 9.44 40.34
C VAL A 1014 -60.79 9.26 40.01
N VAL A 1015 -61.61 10.24 40.39
CA VAL A 1015 -63.07 10.19 40.27
C VAL A 1015 -63.62 11.41 39.53
N LEU A 1016 -64.65 11.17 38.72
CA LEU A 1016 -65.43 12.20 38.03
C LEU A 1016 -66.66 12.54 38.87
N ARG A 1017 -66.85 13.82 39.21
CA ARG A 1017 -68.00 14.31 39.97
C ARG A 1017 -69.24 14.54 39.11
N HIS A 1018 -70.42 14.62 39.72
CA HIS A 1018 -71.71 14.91 39.05
C HIS A 1018 -71.69 16.15 38.15
N ASN A 1019 -70.84 17.14 38.46
CA ASN A 1019 -70.70 18.37 37.68
C ASN A 1019 -69.65 18.25 36.55
N GLY A 1020 -69.24 17.04 36.19
CA GLY A 1020 -68.25 16.78 35.14
C GLY A 1020 -66.81 17.15 35.51
N LYS A 1021 -66.52 17.57 36.75
CA LYS A 1021 -65.15 17.90 37.18
C LYS A 1021 -64.41 16.68 37.68
N LEU A 1022 -63.16 16.54 37.25
CA LEU A 1022 -62.23 15.52 37.72
C LEU A 1022 -61.70 15.88 39.10
N THR A 1023 -61.71 14.93 40.03
CA THR A 1023 -61.07 15.08 41.35
C THR A 1023 -60.23 13.87 41.69
N ILE A 1024 -59.05 14.14 42.24
CA ILE A 1024 -58.13 13.12 42.74
C ILE A 1024 -58.23 13.11 44.26
N ARG A 1025 -58.39 11.92 44.84
CA ARG A 1025 -58.51 11.67 46.27
C ARG A 1025 -57.39 10.75 46.76
N ASN A 1026 -56.85 11.07 47.92
CA ASN A 1026 -55.99 10.22 48.72
C ASN A 1026 -56.44 10.35 50.21
N MET A 1027 -55.95 9.48 51.10
CA MET A 1027 -56.37 9.35 52.49
C MET A 1027 -56.24 10.66 53.32
N ARG A 1028 -55.38 11.62 52.92
CA ARG A 1028 -55.13 12.87 53.69
C ARG A 1028 -55.43 14.19 52.97
N PHE A 1029 -55.71 14.21 51.66
CA PHE A 1029 -55.92 15.46 50.90
C PHE A 1029 -57.00 15.35 49.81
N TYR A 1030 -57.69 16.48 49.57
CA TYR A 1030 -58.63 16.69 48.46
C TYR A 1030 -58.09 17.76 47.52
N ILE A 1031 -57.71 17.39 46.30
CA ILE A 1031 -57.22 18.35 45.30
C ILE A 1031 -58.30 18.55 44.22
N TYR A 1032 -58.69 19.80 44.02
CA TYR A 1032 -59.63 20.21 42.97
C TYR A 1032 -58.86 20.48 41.68
N CYS A 1033 -59.05 19.65 40.66
CA CYS A 1033 -58.51 19.94 39.34
C CYS A 1033 -59.44 20.96 38.65
N GLY A 1034 -58.96 22.19 38.50
CA GLY A 1034 -59.72 23.33 37.98
C GLY A 1034 -59.83 23.32 36.45
N SER A 1035 -60.54 22.35 35.87
CA SER A 1035 -60.81 22.33 34.42
C SER A 1035 -62.27 21.97 34.17
N VAL A 1036 -63.00 22.84 33.46
CA VAL A 1036 -64.34 22.55 32.93
C VAL A 1036 -64.14 21.76 31.63
N LEU A 1037 -64.65 20.53 31.57
CA LEU A 1037 -64.56 19.67 30.39
C LEU A 1037 -65.54 20.14 29.31
N GLN A 1038 -65.02 20.65 28.20
CA GLN A 1038 -65.75 20.78 26.94
C GLN A 1038 -65.45 19.51 26.13
N LEU A 1039 -66.49 18.75 25.76
CA LEU A 1039 -66.40 17.60 24.87
C LEU A 1039 -65.96 18.10 23.49
N ASP A 1040 -64.66 18.01 23.18
CA ASP A 1040 -64.10 17.53 21.91
C ASP A 1040 -62.57 17.77 21.91
N HIS A 1041 -61.81 16.71 21.56
CA HIS A 1041 -60.34 16.57 21.55
C HIS A 1041 -59.64 16.37 22.92
N TYR A 1042 -59.01 15.20 23.10
CA TYR A 1042 -58.49 14.67 24.37
C TYR A 1042 -57.00 15.01 24.61
N PRO A 1043 -56.61 16.03 25.40
CA PRO A 1043 -55.28 16.11 25.97
C PRO A 1043 -55.11 15.04 27.05
N SER A 1044 -53.93 14.42 27.15
CA SER A 1044 -53.61 13.48 28.23
C SER A 1044 -53.56 14.23 29.57
N ILE A 1045 -54.17 13.64 30.59
CA ILE A 1045 -54.08 14.15 31.96
C ILE A 1045 -52.92 13.41 32.62
N SER A 1046 -51.86 14.15 32.91
CA SER A 1046 -50.71 13.67 33.68
C SER A 1046 -50.76 14.28 35.07
N TYR A 1047 -50.62 13.42 36.08
CA TYR A 1047 -50.59 13.83 37.47
C TYR A 1047 -49.31 13.34 38.14
N SER A 1048 -48.57 14.27 38.72
CA SER A 1048 -47.43 14.02 39.61
C SER A 1048 -47.77 14.50 41.02
N LEU A 1049 -47.47 13.70 42.03
CA LEU A 1049 -47.66 14.12 43.43
C LEU A 1049 -46.74 15.30 43.80
N PRO A 1050 -47.19 16.25 44.65
CA PRO A 1050 -46.36 17.36 45.12
C PRO A 1050 -45.24 16.89 46.06
N GLU A 1051 -44.03 17.44 45.94
CA GLU A 1051 -42.87 17.12 46.81
C GLU A 1051 -43.13 17.34 48.32
N SER A 1052 -44.16 18.12 48.69
CA SER A 1052 -44.48 18.44 50.08
C SER A 1052 -45.44 17.47 50.77
N SER A 1053 -45.82 16.35 50.14
CA SER A 1053 -46.54 15.27 50.82
C SER A 1053 -45.55 14.23 51.36
N ASP A 1054 -45.29 14.26 52.67
CA ASP A 1054 -44.46 13.31 53.44
C ASP A 1054 -45.05 11.88 53.50
N THR A 1055 -45.71 11.43 52.43
CA THR A 1055 -46.32 10.10 52.33
C THR A 1055 -45.71 9.38 51.14
N GLU A 1056 -44.72 8.53 51.41
CA GLU A 1056 -44.26 7.54 50.43
C GLU A 1056 -45.43 6.57 50.15
N PHE A 1057 -46.04 6.61 48.96
CA PHE A 1057 -47.09 5.66 48.58
C PHE A 1057 -46.44 4.32 48.17
N ASN A 1058 -45.85 3.66 49.17
CA ASN A 1058 -45.10 2.42 49.01
C ASN A 1058 -46.02 1.19 49.00
N LEU A 1059 -45.58 0.10 48.38
CA LEU A 1059 -46.24 -1.22 48.39
C LEU A 1059 -47.63 -1.27 47.71
N VAL A 1060 -47.73 -0.69 46.50
CA VAL A 1060 -48.92 -0.80 45.64
C VAL A 1060 -49.35 -2.27 45.49
N LYS A 1061 -50.61 -2.54 45.83
CA LYS A 1061 -51.21 -3.87 45.88
C LYS A 1061 -51.96 -4.20 44.60
N THR A 1062 -52.82 -3.29 44.12
CA THR A 1062 -53.68 -3.55 42.96
C THR A 1062 -54.12 -2.25 42.30
N ILE A 1063 -54.18 -2.25 40.97
CA ILE A 1063 -54.73 -1.15 40.17
C ILE A 1063 -56.07 -1.61 39.58
N PHE A 1064 -57.12 -0.84 39.88
CA PHE A 1064 -58.47 -1.02 39.36
C PHE A 1064 -58.80 0.10 38.37
N LEU A 1065 -59.34 -0.28 37.20
CA LEU A 1065 -59.80 0.68 36.19
C LEU A 1065 -61.31 0.54 36.01
N GLY A 1066 -61.99 1.68 36.04
CA GLY A 1066 -63.43 1.82 35.79
C GLY A 1066 -64.38 1.35 36.89
N LYS A 1067 -63.99 0.38 37.73
CA LYS A 1067 -64.80 -0.07 38.88
C LYS A 1067 -63.94 -0.76 39.94
N VAL A 1068 -64.28 -0.59 41.22
CA VAL A 1068 -63.50 -1.09 42.38
C VAL A 1068 -64.24 -2.24 43.07
N PHE A 1069 -63.56 -3.37 43.29
CA PHE A 1069 -64.13 -4.60 43.88
C PHE A 1069 -63.31 -5.13 45.07
N GLU A 1070 -62.57 -4.28 45.76
CA GLU A 1070 -61.72 -4.71 46.87
C GLU A 1070 -62.53 -5.13 48.10
N THR A 1071 -62.14 -6.23 48.76
CA THR A 1071 -62.73 -6.70 50.02
C THR A 1071 -61.86 -6.22 51.17
N GLY A 1072 -62.25 -5.13 51.84
CA GLY A 1072 -61.48 -4.48 52.93
C GLY A 1072 -62.05 -3.09 53.30
N GLN A 1073 -61.32 -2.31 54.14
CA GLN A 1073 -61.66 -0.90 54.39
C GLN A 1073 -61.37 -0.06 53.13
N ILE A 1074 -62.40 0.21 52.33
CA ILE A 1074 -62.37 1.19 51.24
C ILE A 1074 -63.06 2.46 51.74
N ASP A 1075 -62.67 3.64 51.26
CA ASP A 1075 -63.41 4.88 51.53
C ASP A 1075 -64.89 4.71 51.14
N PRO A 1076 -65.82 4.73 52.12
CA PRO A 1076 -67.24 4.49 51.86
C PRO A 1076 -67.83 5.54 50.91
N VAL A 1077 -67.26 6.75 50.86
CA VAL A 1077 -67.70 7.81 49.94
C VAL A 1077 -67.37 7.46 48.48
N ILE A 1078 -66.30 6.71 48.21
CA ILE A 1078 -65.95 6.29 46.85
C ILE A 1078 -66.90 5.18 46.38
N ILE A 1079 -67.18 4.21 47.26
CA ILE A 1079 -68.07 3.09 46.93
C ILE A 1079 -69.51 3.55 46.72
N GLU A 1080 -70.07 4.31 47.66
CA GLU A 1080 -71.50 4.69 47.60
C GLU A 1080 -71.79 5.71 46.50
N LYS A 1081 -70.85 6.60 46.18
CA LYS A 1081 -71.11 7.77 45.32
C LYS A 1081 -70.55 7.68 43.90
N TYR A 1082 -69.48 6.91 43.66
CA TYR A 1082 -68.77 6.91 42.37
C TYR A 1082 -68.59 5.52 41.76
N ASN A 1083 -68.79 4.44 42.54
CA ASN A 1083 -68.51 3.07 42.11
C ASN A 1083 -69.71 2.31 41.54
N THR A 1084 -70.93 2.89 41.63
CA THR A 1084 -72.17 2.29 41.10
C THR A 1084 -72.89 3.31 40.22
N PRO A 1085 -73.04 3.08 38.89
CA PRO A 1085 -72.80 1.83 38.15
C PRO A 1085 -71.32 1.54 37.77
N GLY A 1086 -70.39 2.49 37.99
CA GLY A 1086 -69.00 2.41 37.53
C GLY A 1086 -68.76 3.25 36.27
N PHE A 1087 -67.53 3.25 35.73
CA PHE A 1087 -67.18 3.98 34.52
C PHE A 1087 -67.74 3.30 33.27
N VAL A 1088 -68.36 4.11 32.42
CA VAL A 1088 -68.83 3.69 31.10
C VAL A 1088 -68.30 4.69 30.09
N GLY A 1089 -67.51 4.21 29.14
CA GLY A 1089 -66.81 5.09 28.22
C GLY A 1089 -65.52 4.46 27.70
N CYS A 1090 -64.65 5.30 27.16
CA CYS A 1090 -63.35 4.88 26.69
C CYS A 1090 -62.25 5.28 27.66
N LEU A 1091 -61.35 4.35 27.97
CA LEU A 1091 -60.07 4.63 28.61
C LEU A 1091 -58.95 4.34 27.61
N SER A 1092 -58.00 5.26 27.51
CA SER A 1092 -56.84 5.17 26.62
C SER A 1092 -55.59 5.71 27.30
N ARG A 1093 -54.41 5.27 26.84
CA ARG A 1093 -53.11 5.76 27.31
C ARG A 1093 -52.89 5.65 28.83
N VAL A 1094 -53.49 4.63 29.48
CA VAL A 1094 -53.35 4.43 30.93
C VAL A 1094 -51.95 3.90 31.24
N GLN A 1095 -51.17 4.72 31.93
CA GLN A 1095 -49.81 4.42 32.39
C GLN A 1095 -49.65 4.88 33.83
N PHE A 1096 -49.21 3.97 34.69
CA PHE A 1096 -48.80 4.26 36.07
C PHE A 1096 -47.32 3.91 36.21
N ASN A 1097 -46.48 4.92 36.40
CA ASN A 1097 -45.02 4.80 36.34
C ASN A 1097 -44.58 4.05 35.05
N ARG A 1098 -43.91 2.91 35.18
CA ARG A 1098 -43.42 2.08 34.05
C ARG A 1098 -44.39 0.97 33.64
N VAL A 1099 -45.61 0.95 34.18
CA VAL A 1099 -46.62 -0.09 33.91
C VAL A 1099 -47.75 0.49 33.06
N ALA A 1100 -48.06 -0.16 31.94
CA ALA A 1100 -49.18 0.17 31.05
C ALA A 1100 -50.27 -0.91 31.17
N PRO A 1101 -51.23 -0.81 32.12
CA PRO A 1101 -52.11 -1.92 32.48
C PRO A 1101 -53.08 -2.30 31.35
N LEU A 1102 -53.55 -1.32 30.58
CA LEU A 1102 -54.45 -1.55 29.46
C LEU A 1102 -53.77 -2.28 28.29
N LYS A 1103 -52.49 -1.98 28.04
CA LYS A 1103 -51.65 -2.67 27.04
C LYS A 1103 -51.39 -4.13 27.44
N ALA A 1104 -51.18 -4.39 28.73
CA ALA A 1104 -51.04 -5.74 29.27
C ALA A 1104 -52.35 -6.55 29.17
N ALA A 1105 -53.50 -5.91 29.42
CA ALA A 1105 -54.81 -6.55 29.37
C ALA A 1105 -55.23 -6.97 27.94
N LEU A 1106 -55.03 -6.10 26.95
CA LEU A 1106 -55.47 -6.32 25.56
C LEU A 1106 -54.57 -7.30 24.77
N ARG A 1107 -53.39 -7.64 25.30
CA ARG A 1107 -52.41 -8.55 24.65
C ARG A 1107 -52.46 -10.00 25.16
N SER A 1108 -53.42 -10.36 26.02
CA SER A 1108 -53.35 -11.63 26.75
C SER A 1108 -53.55 -12.87 25.85
N GLY A 1109 -52.42 -13.41 25.39
CA GLY A 1109 -52.23 -14.85 25.20
C GLY A 1109 -51.48 -15.51 26.37
N ILE A 1110 -50.54 -14.84 27.06
CA ILE A 1110 -49.62 -15.52 28.01
C ILE A 1110 -49.08 -14.58 29.14
N SER A 1111 -49.90 -14.02 30.04
CA SER A 1111 -49.36 -13.48 31.30
C SER A 1111 -50.38 -13.45 32.45
N SER A 1112 -49.99 -13.97 33.61
CA SER A 1112 -50.82 -14.28 34.79
C SER A 1112 -51.07 -13.10 35.76
N THR A 1113 -50.70 -11.87 35.37
CA THR A 1113 -50.73 -10.69 36.26
C THR A 1113 -51.94 -9.77 36.07
N ALA A 1114 -52.81 -10.04 35.09
CA ALA A 1114 -53.96 -9.21 34.75
C ALA A 1114 -55.25 -10.04 34.65
N SER A 1115 -56.35 -9.59 35.28
CA SER A 1115 -57.67 -10.18 35.11
C SER A 1115 -58.72 -9.16 34.70
N VAL A 1116 -59.53 -9.52 33.70
CA VAL A 1116 -60.66 -8.72 33.20
C VAL A 1116 -61.95 -9.40 33.64
N GLN A 1117 -62.84 -8.66 34.32
CA GLN A 1117 -64.19 -9.10 34.65
C GLN A 1117 -65.18 -8.16 33.96
N GLY A 1118 -65.98 -8.67 33.02
CA GLY A 1118 -66.89 -7.88 32.18
C GLY A 1118 -66.48 -7.84 30.71
N VAL A 1119 -67.05 -6.90 29.95
CA VAL A 1119 -66.85 -6.72 28.51
C VAL A 1119 -65.90 -5.54 28.24
N LEU A 1120 -64.63 -5.88 27.95
CA LEU A 1120 -63.62 -4.93 27.46
C LEU A 1120 -63.44 -5.16 25.95
N VAL A 1121 -63.74 -4.15 25.14
CA VAL A 1121 -63.59 -4.22 23.67
C VAL A 1121 -62.47 -3.30 23.23
N GLU A 1122 -61.54 -3.80 22.42
CA GLU A 1122 -60.52 -2.97 21.77
C GLU A 1122 -61.23 -1.94 20.87
N SER A 1123 -60.89 -0.67 21.04
CA SER A 1123 -61.52 0.46 20.34
C SER A 1123 -60.47 1.51 20.04
N ASN A 1124 -60.71 2.43 19.10
CA ASN A 1124 -59.75 3.47 18.67
C ASN A 1124 -60.03 4.84 19.29
N CYS A 1125 -60.84 4.88 20.33
CA CYS A 1125 -61.19 6.09 21.06
C CYS A 1125 -59.95 6.69 21.76
N GLY A 1126 -59.36 7.72 21.15
CA GLY A 1126 -58.13 8.37 21.63
C GLY A 1126 -56.90 8.20 20.72
N ALA A 1127 -57.04 7.58 19.55
CA ALA A 1127 -56.00 7.57 18.52
C ALA A 1127 -55.99 8.90 17.73
N SER A 1128 -54.83 9.55 17.61
CA SER A 1128 -54.64 10.70 16.72
C SER A 1128 -54.51 10.20 15.26
N PRO A 1129 -55.08 10.87 14.25
CA PRO A 1129 -54.79 10.52 12.86
C PRO A 1129 -53.32 10.82 12.53
N LEU A 1130 -52.66 9.88 11.85
CA LEU A 1130 -51.28 10.01 11.36
C LEU A 1130 -51.22 11.04 10.22
N THR A 1131 -50.47 12.13 10.42
CA THR A 1131 -49.97 12.97 9.32
C THR A 1131 -48.47 12.73 9.14
N ILE A 1132 -48.11 11.58 8.55
CA ILE A 1132 -46.79 11.37 7.96
C ILE A 1132 -47.01 10.64 6.62
N PRO A 1133 -46.47 11.15 5.49
CA PRO A 1133 -46.59 10.46 4.21
C PRO A 1133 -45.83 9.12 4.26
N PRO A 1134 -46.32 8.06 3.57
CA PRO A 1134 -45.69 6.75 3.62
C PRO A 1134 -44.26 6.81 3.05
N MET A 1135 -43.28 6.31 3.79
CA MET A 1135 -42.04 5.84 3.18
C MET A 1135 -42.39 4.67 2.27
N SER A 1136 -41.97 4.73 1.01
CA SER A 1136 -42.07 3.65 0.05
C SER A 1136 -41.42 2.39 0.62
N ALA A 1137 -42.20 1.35 0.85
CA ALA A 1137 -41.67 0.01 1.10
C ALA A 1137 -40.81 -0.39 -0.12
N ALA A 1138 -39.51 -0.53 0.09
CA ALA A 1138 -38.66 -1.18 -0.89
C ALA A 1138 -39.10 -2.65 -0.94
N TYR A 1139 -39.49 -3.10 -2.14
CA TYR A 1139 -39.81 -4.48 -2.42
C TYR A 1139 -38.63 -5.37 -2.04
N ASP A 1140 -38.92 -6.41 -1.26
CA ASP A 1140 -38.03 -7.52 -0.96
C ASP A 1140 -38.25 -8.60 -2.03
N PRO A 1141 -37.34 -8.84 -2.99
CA PRO A 1141 -37.49 -9.92 -3.94
C PRO A 1141 -36.70 -11.12 -3.43
N CYS A 1142 -37.14 -11.77 -2.35
CA CYS A 1142 -36.82 -13.18 -2.10
C CYS A 1142 -37.58 -13.72 -0.88
N GLY A 1143 -38.78 -14.21 -1.13
CA GLY A 1143 -39.53 -15.03 -0.19
C GLY A 1143 -40.13 -16.23 -0.91
N THR A 1144 -39.38 -17.34 -0.93
CA THR A 1144 -39.85 -18.70 -1.22
C THR A 1144 -40.14 -19.05 -2.69
N CYS A 1145 -39.09 -19.37 -3.45
CA CYS A 1145 -39.13 -20.53 -4.35
C CYS A 1145 -37.71 -21.01 -4.70
N CYS A 1146 -37.51 -22.34 -4.58
CA CYS A 1146 -36.55 -23.21 -5.27
C CYS A 1146 -35.56 -23.97 -4.37
N VAL A 1147 -36.01 -25.17 -3.99
CA VAL A 1147 -35.14 -26.35 -3.82
C VAL A 1147 -34.68 -26.81 -5.21
N PHE A 1148 -33.36 -26.88 -5.37
CA PHE A 1148 -32.54 -27.68 -6.31
C PHE A 1148 -33.05 -28.15 -7.70
N LEU A 1149 -32.15 -27.94 -8.68
CA LEU A 1149 -31.75 -28.75 -9.87
C LEU A 1149 -32.13 -28.28 -11.30
N PHE A 1150 -31.09 -27.75 -11.97
CA PHE A 1150 -30.54 -28.05 -13.31
C PHE A 1150 -31.36 -27.94 -14.63
N LEU A 1151 -30.69 -27.32 -15.62
CA LEU A 1151 -30.72 -27.43 -17.10
C LEU A 1151 -31.71 -26.59 -17.96
N PHE A 1152 -31.08 -25.81 -18.86
CA PHE A 1152 -31.47 -25.32 -20.19
C PHE A 1152 -32.78 -24.54 -20.47
N SER A 1153 -32.57 -23.38 -21.12
CA SER A 1153 -33.31 -22.75 -22.24
C SER A 1153 -34.75 -22.21 -22.10
N PHE A 1154 -34.85 -20.92 -22.47
CA PHE A 1154 -35.91 -20.22 -23.22
C PHE A 1154 -37.35 -20.08 -22.66
N THR A 1155 -37.89 -18.87 -22.92
CA THR A 1155 -39.28 -18.39 -23.01
C THR A 1155 -39.95 -17.66 -21.83
N MET A 1156 -40.46 -16.48 -22.19
CA MET A 1156 -41.45 -15.65 -21.51
C MET A 1156 -42.76 -16.41 -21.24
N ALA A 1157 -43.36 -16.17 -20.06
CA ALA A 1157 -44.75 -15.71 -19.84
C ALA A 1157 -45.39 -16.27 -18.55
N CYS A 1158 -45.71 -15.39 -17.59
CA CYS A 1158 -46.83 -15.41 -16.62
C CYS A 1158 -46.61 -14.22 -15.66
N CYS A 1159 -47.52 -13.30 -15.32
CA CYS A 1159 -48.98 -13.31 -15.23
C CYS A 1159 -49.56 -11.93 -15.58
N ARG A 1160 -50.84 -11.94 -15.94
CA ARG A 1160 -51.65 -10.85 -16.50
C ARG A 1160 -52.76 -10.47 -15.51
N SER A 1161 -52.98 -9.16 -15.31
CA SER A 1161 -54.21 -8.42 -14.88
C SER A 1161 -53.78 -7.22 -14.01
N HIS A 1162 -54.13 -5.96 -14.27
CA HIS A 1162 -55.44 -5.39 -14.54
C HIS A 1162 -55.33 -4.18 -15.49
N VAL A 1163 -56.26 -4.09 -16.45
CA VAL A 1163 -56.38 -2.99 -17.43
C VAL A 1163 -57.41 -2.00 -16.92
N THR A 1164 -57.01 -0.77 -16.60
CA THR A 1164 -57.79 0.47 -16.74
C THR A 1164 -56.90 1.71 -16.52
N SER A 1165 -56.35 2.30 -17.59
CA SER A 1165 -56.05 3.76 -17.72
C SER A 1165 -55.14 4.06 -18.92
N VAL A 1166 -55.58 3.72 -20.15
CA VAL A 1166 -54.81 4.03 -21.38
C VAL A 1166 -55.05 5.45 -21.90
N PHE A 1167 -55.93 6.25 -21.28
CA PHE A 1167 -56.27 7.58 -21.82
C PHE A 1167 -55.49 8.78 -21.25
N SER A 1168 -54.69 8.60 -20.19
CA SER A 1168 -53.99 9.73 -19.52
C SER A 1168 -52.49 9.83 -19.85
N ALA A 1169 -51.84 8.77 -20.35
CA ALA A 1169 -50.41 8.80 -20.64
C ALA A 1169 -50.08 9.47 -21.99
N GLY A 1170 -50.96 9.37 -22.99
CA GLY A 1170 -50.75 9.98 -24.31
C GLY A 1170 -50.81 11.50 -24.28
N VAL A 1171 -51.70 12.07 -23.46
CA VAL A 1171 -51.86 13.54 -23.34
C VAL A 1171 -50.63 14.19 -22.70
N ILE A 1172 -50.04 13.54 -21.69
CA ILE A 1172 -48.85 14.05 -21.00
C ILE A 1172 -47.63 14.02 -21.94
N ALA A 1173 -47.47 12.96 -22.73
CA ALA A 1173 -46.37 12.86 -23.70
C ALA A 1173 -46.46 13.96 -24.79
N VAL A 1174 -47.66 14.28 -25.27
CA VAL A 1174 -47.87 15.34 -26.26
C VAL A 1174 -47.59 16.73 -25.67
N VAL A 1175 -47.99 16.98 -24.42
CA VAL A 1175 -47.71 18.25 -23.74
C VAL A 1175 -46.21 18.44 -23.52
N ILE A 1176 -45.49 17.40 -23.10
CA ILE A 1176 -44.03 17.46 -22.92
C ILE A 1176 -43.33 17.71 -24.27
N PHE A 1177 -43.80 17.07 -25.34
CA PHE A 1177 -43.26 17.27 -26.68
C PHE A 1177 -43.46 18.71 -27.20
N ILE A 1178 -44.63 19.30 -26.95
CA ILE A 1178 -44.90 20.70 -27.30
C ILE A 1178 -44.00 21.64 -26.49
N VAL A 1179 -43.83 21.41 -25.19
CA VAL A 1179 -42.95 22.22 -24.33
C VAL A 1179 -41.51 22.16 -24.83
N LEU A 1180 -40.98 20.97 -25.14
CA LEU A 1180 -39.64 20.81 -25.69
C LEU A 1180 -39.48 21.51 -27.05
N CYS A 1181 -40.48 21.42 -27.93
CA CYS A 1181 -40.46 22.12 -29.21
C CYS A 1181 -40.45 23.65 -29.04
N THR A 1182 -41.23 24.19 -28.09
CA THR A 1182 -41.23 25.63 -27.79
C THR A 1182 -39.90 26.10 -27.18
N LEU A 1183 -39.26 25.28 -26.34
CA LEU A 1183 -37.95 25.55 -25.76
C LEU A 1183 -36.86 25.60 -26.84
N VAL A 1184 -36.86 24.65 -27.78
CA VAL A 1184 -35.91 24.64 -28.91
C VAL A 1184 -36.13 25.86 -29.80
N PHE A 1185 -37.39 26.29 -30.01
CA PHE A 1185 -37.69 27.48 -30.80
C PHE A 1185 -37.26 28.78 -30.08
N LEU A 1186 -37.46 28.87 -28.76
CA LEU A 1186 -37.00 29.99 -27.93
C LEU A 1186 -35.47 30.09 -27.88
N VAL A 1187 -34.78 28.96 -27.76
CA VAL A 1187 -33.31 28.89 -27.81
C VAL A 1187 -32.82 29.35 -29.20
N ARG A 1188 -33.41 28.84 -30.28
CA ARG A 1188 -33.07 29.31 -31.64
C ARG A 1188 -33.39 30.78 -31.89
N HIS A 1189 -34.45 31.31 -31.29
CA HIS A 1189 -34.82 32.72 -31.39
C HIS A 1189 -33.86 33.62 -30.58
N MET A 1190 -33.48 33.19 -29.38
CA MET A 1190 -32.50 33.89 -28.53
C MET A 1190 -31.11 33.95 -29.18
N PHE A 1191 -30.69 32.90 -29.89
CA PHE A 1191 -29.40 32.88 -30.59
C PHE A 1191 -29.41 33.61 -31.95
N ARG A 1192 -30.56 34.06 -32.46
CA ARG A 1192 -30.65 34.75 -33.75
C ARG A 1192 -30.49 36.28 -33.68
N HIS A 1193 -30.53 36.86 -32.49
CA HIS A 1193 -30.40 38.31 -32.29
C HIS A 1193 -29.52 38.66 -31.07
N LYS A 1194 -28.24 38.29 -31.10
CA LYS A 1194 -27.19 39.06 -30.38
C LYS A 1194 -25.91 39.03 -31.19
N GLY A 1195 -25.75 40.06 -32.02
CA GLY A 1195 -24.44 40.49 -32.48
C GLY A 1195 -23.71 41.29 -31.41
N SER A 1196 -22.39 41.14 -31.42
CA SER A 1196 -21.35 42.05 -30.93
C SER A 1196 -21.30 42.38 -29.44
N TYR A 1197 -20.41 41.69 -28.71
CA TYR A 1197 -19.43 42.36 -27.84
C TYR A 1197 -18.07 41.65 -27.97
N HIS A 1198 -17.05 42.45 -28.26
CA HIS A 1198 -15.65 42.08 -28.41
C HIS A 1198 -15.01 41.70 -27.07
N THR A 1199 -14.37 40.53 -27.01
CA THR A 1199 -13.28 40.24 -26.08
C THR A 1199 -12.07 39.80 -26.89
N ASN A 1200 -10.95 40.49 -26.68
CA ASN A 1200 -9.68 40.23 -27.33
C ASN A 1200 -9.00 39.02 -26.68
N GLU A 1201 -9.19 37.84 -27.26
CA GLU A 1201 -8.36 36.67 -26.96
C GLU A 1201 -7.60 36.25 -28.22
N ALA A 1202 -6.30 36.00 -28.03
CA ALA A 1202 -5.33 35.81 -29.09
C ALA A 1202 -5.60 34.50 -29.86
N LYS A 1203 -5.75 34.63 -31.18
CA LYS A 1203 -5.73 33.50 -32.12
C LYS A 1203 -4.29 32.99 -32.27
N GLY A 1204 -3.93 31.97 -31.52
CA GLY A 1204 -2.59 31.38 -31.60
C GLY A 1204 -2.47 30.05 -30.86
N ALA A 1205 -3.42 29.13 -31.03
CA ALA A 1205 -3.34 27.80 -30.41
C ALA A 1205 -4.06 26.68 -31.19
N GLU A 1206 -4.35 26.86 -32.48
CA GLU A 1206 -5.01 25.81 -33.29
C GLU A 1206 -4.04 24.98 -34.14
N SER A 1207 -2.71 25.12 -33.97
CA SER A 1207 -1.73 24.35 -34.76
C SER A 1207 -0.49 23.87 -33.99
N ALA A 1208 -0.61 23.58 -32.69
CA ALA A 1208 0.49 23.04 -31.87
C ALA A 1208 0.21 21.58 -31.48
N ASP A 1209 1.13 20.67 -31.84
CA ASP A 1209 0.98 19.21 -31.66
C ASP A 1209 1.22 18.71 -30.21
N CYS A 1210 1.56 19.59 -29.27
CA CYS A 1210 1.67 19.25 -27.84
C CYS A 1210 1.65 20.49 -26.92
N ALA A 1211 1.33 20.27 -25.64
CA ALA A 1211 1.09 21.31 -24.63
C ALA A 1211 2.31 22.22 -24.37
N ASP A 1212 3.52 21.70 -24.52
CA ASP A 1212 4.75 22.47 -24.30
C ASP A 1212 5.05 23.47 -25.43
N ALA A 1213 4.56 23.19 -26.65
CA ALA A 1213 4.70 24.09 -27.79
C ALA A 1213 3.75 25.30 -27.70
N ALA A 1214 2.62 25.16 -27.01
CA ALA A 1214 1.68 26.26 -26.77
C ALA A 1214 2.20 27.30 -25.75
N ILE A 1215 3.17 26.92 -24.91
CA ILE A 1215 3.75 27.77 -23.87
C ILE A 1215 4.87 28.65 -24.43
N ILE A 1216 5.66 28.14 -25.38
CA ILE A 1216 6.78 28.88 -26.00
C ILE A 1216 6.29 30.04 -26.87
N VAL A 1217 5.07 29.96 -27.42
CA VAL A 1217 4.47 31.00 -28.27
C VAL A 1217 3.87 32.17 -27.48
N ASN A 1218 3.74 32.04 -26.15
CA ASN A 1218 3.05 33.01 -25.29
C ASN A 1218 3.97 33.83 -24.36
N ASP A 1219 5.29 33.75 -24.50
CA ASP A 1219 6.21 34.59 -23.72
C ASP A 1219 6.45 35.96 -24.42
N PRO A 1220 6.10 37.12 -23.80
CA PRO A 1220 6.28 38.44 -24.39
C PRO A 1220 7.75 38.91 -24.47
N ALA A 1221 8.72 38.15 -23.93
CA ALA A 1221 10.11 38.59 -23.80
C ALA A 1221 11.03 38.24 -24.99
N PHE A 1222 10.52 37.67 -26.09
CA PHE A 1222 11.33 37.22 -27.21
C PHE A 1222 10.90 37.83 -28.55
N SER A 1223 10.82 39.16 -28.61
CA SER A 1223 10.70 39.89 -29.88
C SER A 1223 11.76 40.98 -29.98
N GLU A 1224 12.99 40.59 -30.32
CA GLU A 1224 13.84 41.46 -31.13
C GLU A 1224 14.84 40.60 -31.92
N THR A 1225 14.90 40.85 -33.23
CA THR A 1225 15.83 40.31 -34.24
C THR A 1225 15.53 38.92 -34.81
N ILE A 1226 14.51 38.88 -35.68
CA ILE A 1226 14.56 38.04 -36.89
C ILE A 1226 15.31 38.86 -37.94
N ASP A 1227 16.44 38.36 -38.42
CA ASP A 1227 16.88 38.64 -39.79
C ASP A 1227 17.03 37.32 -40.55
N GLU A 1228 16.56 37.39 -41.78
CA GLU A 1228 16.25 36.30 -42.69
C GLU A 1228 17.53 35.61 -43.21
N SER A 1229 17.50 34.29 -43.43
CA SER A 1229 17.60 33.77 -44.81
C SER A 1229 17.71 32.23 -44.90
N LYS A 1230 16.86 31.70 -45.80
CA LYS A 1230 16.98 30.46 -46.62
C LYS A 1230 16.78 29.12 -45.89
N LYS A 1231 15.61 28.49 -46.03
CA LYS A 1231 15.18 27.59 -47.15
C LYS A 1231 16.18 26.46 -47.43
N GLU A 1232 15.80 25.21 -47.18
CA GLU A 1232 15.35 24.21 -48.19
C GLU A 1232 15.29 22.76 -47.60
N TRP A 1233 14.08 22.18 -47.67
CA TRP A 1233 13.66 20.81 -48.05
C TRP A 1233 14.31 19.49 -47.54
N PHE A 1234 13.40 18.59 -47.09
CA PHE A 1234 13.37 17.09 -47.09
C PHE A 1234 14.54 16.33 -46.44
N ILE A 1235 14.36 15.34 -45.56
CA ILE A 1235 13.55 14.10 -45.59
C ILE A 1235 13.19 13.70 -44.16
#